data_AF-A0A916JYK1-F1
#
_entry.id   AF-A0A916JYK1-F1
#
_cell.length_a   1.000
_cell.length_b   1.000
_cell.length_c   1.000
_cell.angle_alpha   90.00
_cell.angle_beta   90.00
_cell.angle_gamma   90.00
#
_symmetry.space_group_name_H-M   'P 1'
#
loop_
_entity.id
_entity.type
_entity.pdbx_description
1 polymer ?
#
loop_
_entity_poly.entity_id
_entity_poly.type
_entity_poly.pdbx_seq_one_letter_code
_entity_poly.pdbx_strand_id
1 'polypeptide(L)'
;MPDDRKESERQERDQDGSEVHGKGEAGKPVITRRTFFSSVGAAGAAFVAASVYGIGGGTDDRLKPKDLMALQYCVTATIAGIRSDGAPDPDFVYFVTDPGQEGPFVCDPADTATPDNTGLVLVAQSGMRLKRVYEGEISVRWFGARGDGQTDDTAAIQAAIRVCGERGGTVYIPAGRYICSATIVVPSGVVLRGAGLDEWVPSAQNIKKTDGKGTHLVFKGTGPKVHTVYGITNMRMGGGVRSNPDVSGQDYKLTNFYREDAAGSNPATAEPFSVAVLIEDAVQSGISQLRITHFFNGIEGFNSATDPGFGDAWDIGLWLKNASQGRYDLIQVVGYWRKYGVLISSMNDPRYPDRVPTAESNRFVQCVASGKVGMGIRSGDVYRCLASSSGSVSIAWSPSNPYPNGGGTFRVGSDPYTYSQANRVDDATLRFDGVSPNPVSGGIKAGSEIRTSASNFGFAGTVISDCYISGFDHSSGVVCTNGGLAGPFDSPSACLEISGEPVRGIIFMNCTIQTREDVLLHCHDARDIEFIACYFEAKSARSALRSGFNHPAGARFIASPFIGKSTAPYPSGETNDIVFVRCTGTDSVICRQPLFKRTGATRFGAESGLFTPRGFVDDSLINGRIDGTVPISLPKSTPVTIYDYNGNKLGMIGYNENGELDLRSAAGNLRLRNDSVTRMLLSPSDITVYGTTRPNADNAVSLGTSSSRWKDIYAATGTVNTSDAREKERVEPLAAALELIERLRPVAFKFKDYKETVKDESGKERVIEHQFDRMHFGLIAQEVKSVFDALGMDAGAYVYDRDTDRHGLRYTEFVPVLIQAVQELSREVKRLSDAAPRSDAN
;
A
#
# COMPACT_ATOMS: atom_id res chain seq x y z
N MET A 1 39.43 45.40 52.54
CA MET A 1 39.45 46.32 53.69
C MET A 1 40.88 46.82 53.86
N PRO A 2 41.13 48.10 54.20
CA PRO A 2 40.23 49.20 54.59
C PRO A 2 40.07 50.23 53.44
N ASP A 3 38.94 50.91 53.20
CA ASP A 3 38.14 51.88 53.97
C ASP A 3 38.89 53.18 54.29
N ASP A 4 38.48 54.29 53.63
CA ASP A 4 38.54 55.63 54.23
C ASP A 4 37.81 56.72 53.41
N ARG A 5 36.94 57.45 54.14
CA ARG A 5 36.52 58.87 54.02
C ARG A 5 35.16 59.23 53.39
N LYS A 6 34.19 59.40 54.31
CA LYS A 6 33.30 60.58 54.43
C LYS A 6 34.17 61.84 54.68
N GLU A 7 33.77 63.09 54.44
CA GLU A 7 32.52 63.75 54.80
C GLU A 7 32.40 65.16 54.15
N SER A 8 31.14 65.56 53.90
CA SER A 8 30.51 66.90 53.85
C SER A 8 31.21 68.14 53.28
N GLU A 9 30.49 68.87 52.41
CA GLU A 9 30.12 70.28 52.63
C GLU A 9 28.81 70.63 51.91
N ARG A 10 27.94 71.37 52.59
CA ARG A 10 26.56 71.77 52.22
C ARG A 10 26.45 73.27 52.49
N GLN A 11 25.92 74.06 51.55
CA GLN A 11 25.06 75.26 51.74
C GLN A 11 24.88 75.95 50.37
N GLU A 12 23.71 75.88 49.74
CA GLU A 12 22.51 76.73 49.94
C GLU A 12 22.71 78.23 49.65
N ARG A 13 22.01 78.72 48.62
CA ARG A 13 21.22 79.95 48.71
C ARG A 13 20.10 79.94 47.65
N ASP A 14 18.89 79.98 48.17
CA ASP A 14 17.57 80.04 47.53
C ASP A 14 17.11 81.47 47.19
N GLN A 15 15.97 81.51 46.49
CA GLN A 15 14.97 82.58 46.27
C GLN A 15 15.16 83.41 44.99
N ASP A 16 14.14 83.66 44.16
CA ASP A 16 12.69 83.72 44.38
C ASP A 16 11.91 83.62 43.03
N GLY A 17 10.61 83.26 43.07
CA GLY A 17 9.69 83.42 41.93
C GLY A 17 8.53 82.42 41.78
N SER A 18 7.61 82.37 42.75
CA SER A 18 6.24 81.81 42.66
C SER A 18 5.39 82.52 41.57
N GLU A 19 4.33 82.00 40.95
CA GLU A 19 3.05 81.42 41.43
C GLU A 19 2.25 81.05 40.12
N VAL A 20 1.35 80.06 40.00
CA VAL A 20 -0.01 80.00 40.59
C VAL A 20 -0.54 78.55 40.54
N HIS A 21 -1.12 78.13 41.66
CA HIS A 21 -1.92 76.93 41.86
C HIS A 21 -3.29 76.97 41.16
N GLY A 22 -3.71 75.82 40.60
CA GLY A 22 -5.10 75.38 40.62
C GLY A 22 -5.19 74.07 41.41
N LYS A 23 -5.76 74.09 42.61
CA LYS A 23 -6.02 72.89 43.42
C LYS A 23 -7.30 72.18 42.94
N GLY A 24 -7.19 70.88 42.71
CA GLY A 24 -8.27 69.90 42.65
C GLY A 24 -7.70 68.53 43.07
N GLU A 25 -8.39 67.86 43.98
CA GLU A 25 -7.98 66.75 44.85
C GLU A 25 -7.19 65.54 44.28
N ALA A 26 -6.36 64.94 45.16
CA ALA A 26 -5.83 63.57 45.18
C ALA A 26 -4.86 63.13 44.05
N GLY A 27 -3.63 63.64 44.06
CA GLY A 27 -2.54 63.18 43.19
C GLY A 27 -1.95 61.82 43.60
N LYS A 28 -2.51 60.72 43.08
CA LYS A 28 -1.74 59.49 42.83
C LYS A 28 -0.78 59.74 41.65
N PRO A 29 0.42 59.14 41.62
CA PRO A 29 1.34 59.31 40.49
C PRO A 29 0.67 58.80 39.21
N VAL A 30 0.56 59.68 38.21
CA VAL A 30 0.04 59.37 36.87
C VAL A 30 1.08 58.52 36.15
N ILE A 31 0.79 57.23 35.96
CA ILE A 31 1.63 56.30 35.19
C ILE A 31 1.23 56.44 33.72
N THR A 32 2.15 56.89 32.87
CA THR A 32 1.88 57.06 31.42
C THR A 32 1.66 55.71 30.72
N ARG A 33 0.95 55.67 29.57
CA ARG A 33 0.77 54.47 28.72
C ARG A 33 2.08 53.69 28.51
N ARG A 34 3.18 54.41 28.25
CA ARG A 34 4.52 53.83 28.08
C ARG A 34 5.08 53.20 29.35
N THR A 35 4.80 53.78 30.50
CA THR A 35 5.19 53.27 31.84
C THR A 35 4.30 52.09 32.29
N PHE A 36 3.03 52.05 31.86
CA PHE A 36 2.11 50.94 32.12
C PHE A 36 2.48 49.68 31.31
N PHE A 37 2.69 49.81 29.99
CA PHE A 37 3.08 48.67 29.16
C PHE A 37 4.49 48.13 29.48
N SER A 38 5.40 48.97 29.98
CA SER A 38 6.74 48.55 30.43
C SER A 38 6.74 47.89 31.81
N SER A 39 5.74 48.15 32.67
CA SER A 39 5.63 47.53 34.00
C SER A 39 4.82 46.23 34.02
N VAL A 40 3.90 46.07 33.07
CA VAL A 40 2.94 44.97 33.05
C VAL A 40 3.28 43.90 31.99
N GLY A 41 4.08 44.25 30.97
CA GLY A 41 4.36 43.39 29.82
C GLY A 41 3.11 43.13 28.97
N ALA A 42 3.27 42.73 27.71
CA ALA A 42 2.13 42.42 26.84
C ALA A 42 1.23 41.30 27.43
N ALA A 43 1.81 40.36 28.18
CA ALA A 43 1.10 39.32 28.92
C ALA A 43 0.25 39.82 30.11
N GLY A 44 0.61 40.94 30.76
CA GLY A 44 -0.12 41.39 31.95
C GLY A 44 -1.39 42.20 31.62
N ALA A 45 -1.48 42.85 30.46
CA ALA A 45 -2.72 43.50 30.01
C ALA A 45 -3.81 42.48 29.65
N ALA A 46 -3.42 41.31 29.13
CA ALA A 46 -4.32 40.19 28.86
C ALA A 46 -4.85 39.54 30.16
N PHE A 47 -4.02 39.45 31.20
CA PHE A 47 -4.41 38.90 32.51
C PHE A 47 -5.37 39.81 33.29
N VAL A 48 -5.38 41.11 33.01
CA VAL A 48 -6.24 42.07 33.71
C VAL A 48 -7.72 41.91 33.36
N ALA A 49 -8.05 41.22 32.27
CA ALA A 49 -9.42 41.02 31.82
C ALA A 49 -10.11 39.77 32.41
N ALA A 50 -9.35 38.71 32.69
CA ALA A 50 -9.91 37.41 33.02
C ALA A 50 -10.59 37.35 34.40
N SER A 51 -10.28 38.27 35.31
CA SER A 51 -10.89 38.30 36.65
C SER A 51 -12.22 39.07 36.73
N VAL A 52 -12.78 39.51 35.60
CA VAL A 52 -14.13 40.12 35.56
C VAL A 52 -15.23 39.04 35.57
N TYR A 53 -14.90 37.77 35.30
CA TYR A 53 -15.76 36.61 35.58
C TYR A 53 -14.95 35.50 36.28
N GLY A 54 -15.21 35.31 37.57
CA GLY A 54 -14.38 34.52 38.48
C GLY A 54 -14.11 33.07 38.07
N ILE A 55 -12.94 32.80 37.49
CA ILE A 55 -12.34 31.47 37.42
C ILE A 55 -10.84 31.58 37.77
N GLY A 56 -10.43 30.92 38.86
CA GLY A 56 -9.03 30.59 39.15
C GLY A 56 -8.31 31.50 40.15
N GLY A 57 -8.23 31.05 41.40
CA GLY A 57 -7.39 31.65 42.44
C GLY A 57 -5.91 31.34 42.20
N GLY A 58 -5.10 32.39 42.02
CA GLY A 58 -3.64 32.31 41.99
C GLY A 58 -3.05 33.49 42.75
N THR A 59 -2.15 33.19 43.68
CA THR A 59 -1.41 34.14 44.53
C THR A 59 -0.21 34.68 43.77
N ASP A 60 -0.35 35.82 43.09
CA ASP A 60 0.79 36.59 42.55
C ASP A 60 0.59 38.08 42.81
N ASP A 61 1.67 38.78 43.19
CA ASP A 61 1.71 40.17 43.67
C ASP A 61 1.67 41.20 42.51
N ARG A 62 0.84 40.96 41.50
CA ARG A 62 0.62 41.90 40.38
C ARG A 62 -0.64 42.76 40.62
N LEU A 63 -0.61 44.01 40.16
CA LEU A 63 -1.75 44.95 40.24
C LEU A 63 -3.03 44.31 39.73
N LYS A 64 -4.06 44.23 40.59
CA LYS A 64 -5.29 43.49 40.29
C LYS A 64 -6.24 44.37 39.45
N PRO A 65 -7.11 43.80 38.61
CA PRO A 65 -7.93 44.58 37.67
C PRO A 65 -8.92 45.57 38.28
N LYS A 66 -9.41 45.24 39.47
CA LYS A 66 -10.20 46.17 40.30
C LYS A 66 -9.41 47.43 40.65
N ASP A 67 -8.08 47.34 40.77
CA ASP A 67 -7.19 48.45 41.07
C ASP A 67 -6.94 49.29 39.81
N LEU A 68 -7.01 48.69 38.61
CA LEU A 68 -6.89 49.36 37.30
C LEU A 68 -8.15 50.16 36.91
N MET A 69 -9.33 49.59 37.11
CA MET A 69 -10.61 50.30 36.96
C MET A 69 -10.74 51.44 37.99
N ALA A 70 -10.20 51.26 39.20
CA ALA A 70 -10.14 52.28 40.24
C ALA A 70 -9.09 53.39 39.97
N LEU A 71 -8.21 53.22 38.97
CA LEU A 71 -7.24 54.21 38.51
C LEU A 71 -7.71 54.98 37.25
N GLN A 72 -8.92 54.71 36.73
CA GLN A 72 -9.52 55.35 35.55
C GLN A 72 -8.85 55.07 34.18
N TYR A 73 -7.88 54.15 34.06
CA TYR A 73 -7.14 53.94 32.79
C TYR A 73 -7.73 52.86 31.83
N CYS A 74 -8.87 52.27 32.17
CA CYS A 74 -9.57 51.27 31.36
C CYS A 74 -11.04 51.65 31.20
N VAL A 75 -11.53 51.66 29.97
CA VAL A 75 -12.92 51.98 29.63
C VAL A 75 -13.59 50.72 29.10
N THR A 76 -14.68 50.28 29.73
CA THR A 76 -15.53 49.23 29.16
C THR A 76 -16.36 49.79 28.02
N ALA A 77 -16.35 49.13 26.88
CA ALA A 77 -17.14 49.53 25.72
C ALA A 77 -17.72 48.31 25.01
N THR A 78 -18.77 48.52 24.23
CA THR A 78 -19.17 47.54 23.21
C THR A 78 -18.49 47.86 21.88
N ILE A 79 -18.43 46.91 20.96
CA ILE A 79 -17.98 47.13 19.58
C ILE A 79 -18.78 48.26 18.93
N ALA A 80 -20.10 48.25 19.12
CA ALA A 80 -20.97 49.32 18.66
C ALA A 80 -20.61 50.66 19.32
N GLY A 81 -20.32 50.66 20.62
CA GLY A 81 -19.88 51.83 21.37
C GLY A 81 -18.57 52.42 20.82
N ILE A 82 -17.55 51.59 20.57
CA ILE A 82 -16.28 52.02 19.97
C ILE A 82 -16.50 52.60 18.58
N ARG A 83 -17.32 51.95 17.74
CA ARG A 83 -17.64 52.44 16.39
C ARG A 83 -18.38 53.78 16.39
N SER A 84 -19.16 54.07 17.44
CA SER A 84 -19.82 55.38 17.64
C SER A 84 -18.97 56.41 18.39
N ASP A 85 -17.74 56.08 18.80
CA ASP A 85 -16.91 57.00 19.56
C ASP A 85 -16.35 58.10 18.63
N GLY A 86 -16.70 59.35 18.93
CA GLY A 86 -16.27 60.52 18.17
C GLY A 86 -14.85 61.00 18.50
N ALA A 87 -14.26 60.53 19.60
CA ALA A 87 -12.92 60.93 20.02
C ALA A 87 -12.33 59.93 21.03
N PRO A 88 -12.01 58.68 20.62
CA PRO A 88 -11.36 57.73 21.51
C PRO A 88 -9.97 58.26 21.91
N ASP A 89 -9.68 58.29 23.20
CA ASP A 89 -8.44 58.83 23.74
C ASP A 89 -7.31 57.77 23.69
N PRO A 90 -6.17 58.07 23.04
CA PRO A 90 -5.05 57.15 22.90
C PRO A 90 -4.38 56.66 24.19
N ASP A 91 -4.60 57.32 25.32
CA ASP A 91 -3.98 56.94 26.59
C ASP A 91 -4.76 55.86 27.35
N PHE A 92 -5.98 55.52 26.92
CA PHE A 92 -6.82 54.48 27.53
C PHE A 92 -6.74 53.11 26.85
N VAL A 93 -7.03 52.07 27.65
CA VAL A 93 -7.35 50.73 27.15
C VAL A 93 -8.87 50.58 27.09
N TYR A 94 -9.38 50.14 25.95
CA TYR A 94 -10.80 49.88 25.71
C TYR A 94 -11.08 48.40 25.86
N PHE A 95 -11.82 48.00 26.90
CA PHE A 95 -12.19 46.61 27.10
C PHE A 95 -13.56 46.32 26.46
N VAL A 96 -13.55 45.55 25.37
CA VAL A 96 -14.77 45.10 24.70
C VAL A 96 -15.51 44.10 25.57
N THR A 97 -16.82 44.27 25.75
CA THR A 97 -17.68 43.41 26.58
C THR A 97 -18.74 42.63 25.80
N ASP A 98 -18.75 42.73 24.47
CA ASP A 98 -19.68 41.96 23.63
C ASP A 98 -19.47 40.45 23.86
N PRO A 99 -20.53 39.68 24.11
CA PRO A 99 -20.41 38.24 24.41
C PRO A 99 -19.62 37.47 23.34
N GLY A 100 -18.56 36.77 23.77
CA GLY A 100 -17.65 36.01 22.91
C GLY A 100 -16.60 36.85 22.17
N GLN A 101 -16.71 38.18 22.20
CA GLN A 101 -15.79 39.11 21.54
C GLN A 101 -14.95 39.90 22.54
N GLU A 102 -14.95 39.49 23.81
CA GLU A 102 -14.34 40.24 24.90
C GLU A 102 -12.83 40.40 24.70
N GLY A 103 -12.28 41.50 25.19
CA GLY A 103 -10.84 41.71 25.19
C GLY A 103 -10.40 43.17 25.10
N PRO A 104 -9.15 43.45 25.44
CA PRO A 104 -8.59 44.80 25.42
C PRO A 104 -8.25 45.26 23.99
N PHE A 105 -8.50 46.54 23.72
CA PHE A 105 -8.11 47.27 22.54
C PHE A 105 -7.37 48.55 22.93
N VAL A 106 -6.42 48.97 22.12
CA VAL A 106 -5.70 50.24 22.29
C VAL A 106 -5.81 51.07 21.02
N CYS A 107 -5.91 52.38 21.17
CA CYS A 107 -5.85 53.24 20.00
C CYS A 107 -4.43 53.30 19.44
N ASP A 108 -4.34 53.21 18.11
CA ASP A 108 -3.12 53.44 17.35
C ASP A 108 -3.30 54.66 16.44
N PRO A 109 -2.89 55.86 16.88
CA PRO A 109 -3.00 57.07 16.08
C PRO A 109 -2.16 57.06 14.80
N ALA A 110 -1.16 56.16 14.69
CA ALA A 110 -0.30 56.09 13.51
C ALA A 110 -0.95 55.31 12.36
N ASP A 111 -1.94 54.46 12.65
CA ASP A 111 -2.66 53.71 11.62
C ASP A 111 -3.88 54.45 11.10
N THR A 112 -3.77 54.92 9.85
CA THR A 112 -4.81 55.68 9.17
C THR A 112 -5.50 54.93 8.03
N ALA A 113 -5.14 53.67 7.79
CA ALA A 113 -5.52 52.95 6.57
C ALA A 113 -6.16 51.59 6.82
N THR A 114 -5.85 50.92 7.93
CA THR A 114 -6.39 49.57 8.15
C THR A 114 -7.92 49.62 8.32
N PRO A 115 -8.68 48.82 7.56
CA PRO A 115 -10.13 48.79 7.67
C PRO A 115 -10.58 48.12 8.98
N ASP A 116 -11.79 48.45 9.42
CA ASP A 116 -12.47 47.72 10.49
C ASP A 116 -12.68 46.27 10.03
N ASN A 117 -12.23 45.32 10.82
CA ASN A 117 -12.40 43.90 10.56
C ASN A 117 -13.13 43.17 11.70
N THR A 118 -13.74 43.93 12.62
CA THR A 118 -14.46 43.48 13.82
C THR A 118 -13.57 42.79 14.87
N GLY A 119 -12.69 41.88 14.47
CA GLY A 119 -11.88 41.07 15.36
C GLY A 119 -10.65 41.78 15.91
N LEU A 120 -9.73 42.20 15.03
CA LEU A 120 -8.44 42.77 15.44
C LEU A 120 -8.38 44.29 15.34
N VAL A 121 -9.23 44.89 14.51
CA VAL A 121 -9.26 46.33 14.25
C VAL A 121 -10.70 46.80 14.27
N LEU A 122 -10.96 47.79 15.11
CA LEU A 122 -12.20 48.55 15.13
C LEU A 122 -11.91 49.98 14.70
N VAL A 123 -12.78 50.55 13.86
CA VAL A 123 -12.65 51.95 13.43
C VAL A 123 -13.75 52.76 14.10
N ALA A 124 -13.33 53.74 14.91
CA ALA A 124 -14.23 54.66 15.57
C ALA A 124 -14.83 55.68 14.60
N GLN A 125 -15.90 56.38 14.99
CA GLN A 125 -16.51 57.42 14.17
C GLN A 125 -15.53 58.56 13.84
N SER A 126 -14.58 58.81 14.74
CA SER A 126 -13.45 59.74 14.54
C SER A 126 -12.52 59.34 13.38
N GLY A 127 -12.59 58.10 12.91
CA GLY A 127 -11.62 57.49 11.99
C GLY A 127 -10.40 56.89 12.69
N MET A 128 -10.30 56.95 14.02
CA MET A 128 -9.18 56.33 14.75
C MET A 128 -9.31 54.80 14.78
N ARG A 129 -8.17 54.10 14.72
CA ARG A 129 -8.10 52.64 14.68
C ARG A 129 -7.75 52.11 16.06
N LEU A 130 -8.62 51.26 16.60
CA LEU A 130 -8.37 50.55 17.84
C LEU A 130 -7.90 49.13 17.49
N LYS A 131 -6.74 48.74 18.02
CA LYS A 131 -6.08 47.46 17.80
C LYS A 131 -6.30 46.55 18.98
N ARG A 132 -6.79 45.33 18.74
CA ARG A 132 -6.90 44.30 19.78
C ARG A 132 -5.50 44.00 20.31
N VAL A 133 -5.36 43.98 21.64
CA VAL A 133 -4.15 43.52 22.32
C VAL A 133 -4.32 42.04 22.61
N TYR A 134 -3.48 41.21 22.01
CA TYR A 134 -3.51 39.76 22.19
C TYR A 134 -2.12 39.17 21.95
N GLU A 135 -1.88 37.97 22.49
CA GLU A 135 -0.73 37.13 22.18
C GLU A 135 -1.23 35.76 21.71
N GLY A 136 -0.48 35.13 20.80
CA GLY A 136 -0.85 33.82 20.27
C GLY A 136 -1.88 33.91 19.15
N GLU A 137 -3.03 33.28 19.35
CA GLU A 137 -3.90 32.81 18.26
C GLU A 137 -5.11 33.68 18.02
N ILE A 138 -5.63 33.64 16.79
CA ILE A 138 -6.77 34.45 16.39
C ILE A 138 -8.05 33.63 16.59
N SER A 139 -8.91 34.04 17.52
CA SER A 139 -10.19 33.38 17.76
C SER A 139 -11.24 33.82 16.74
N VAL A 140 -11.98 32.87 16.15
CA VAL A 140 -13.14 33.18 15.29
C VAL A 140 -14.26 33.91 16.02
N ARG A 141 -14.32 33.76 17.36
CA ARG A 141 -15.33 34.45 18.18
C ARG A 141 -15.19 35.96 18.12
N TRP A 142 -13.96 36.46 18.02
CA TRP A 142 -13.68 37.89 17.89
C TRP A 142 -14.28 38.50 16.61
N PHE A 143 -14.54 37.68 15.59
CA PHE A 143 -15.14 38.10 14.33
C PHE A 143 -16.66 37.88 14.30
N GLY A 144 -17.26 37.52 15.43
CA GLY A 144 -18.70 37.35 15.59
C GLY A 144 -19.23 35.91 15.44
N ALA A 145 -18.35 34.91 15.33
CA ALA A 145 -18.79 33.51 15.27
C ALA A 145 -19.46 33.07 16.58
N ARG A 146 -20.60 32.37 16.49
CA ARG A 146 -21.44 31.97 17.62
C ARG A 146 -21.37 30.48 17.96
N GLY A 147 -21.11 29.59 17.02
CA GLY A 147 -20.96 28.16 17.29
C GLY A 147 -22.14 27.54 18.05
N ASP A 148 -23.35 28.08 17.86
CA ASP A 148 -24.57 27.73 18.60
C ASP A 148 -25.40 26.62 17.91
N GLY A 149 -25.00 26.23 16.70
CA GLY A 149 -25.69 25.26 15.84
C GLY A 149 -26.88 25.86 15.07
N GLN A 150 -27.06 27.18 15.09
CA GLN A 150 -28.16 27.88 14.42
C GLN A 150 -27.66 29.00 13.52
N THR A 151 -26.74 29.82 14.02
CA THR A 151 -26.15 30.97 13.34
C THR A 151 -25.18 30.50 12.26
N ASP A 152 -25.30 31.09 11.08
CA ASP A 152 -24.34 30.89 10.00
C ASP A 152 -23.04 31.65 10.31
N ASP A 153 -22.01 30.90 10.67
CA ASP A 153 -20.72 31.41 11.11
C ASP A 153 -19.70 31.55 9.96
N THR A 154 -20.11 31.25 8.72
CA THR A 154 -19.22 31.21 7.54
C THR A 154 -18.40 32.48 7.39
N ALA A 155 -19.06 33.65 7.43
CA ALA A 155 -18.42 34.94 7.20
C ALA A 155 -17.41 35.29 8.30
N ALA A 156 -17.76 35.02 9.56
CA ALA A 156 -16.89 35.28 10.71
C ALA A 156 -15.63 34.39 10.69
N ILE A 157 -15.81 33.09 10.40
CA ILE A 157 -14.69 32.15 10.27
C ILE A 157 -13.78 32.58 9.11
N GLN A 158 -14.34 32.89 7.95
CA GLN A 158 -13.54 33.29 6.79
C GLN A 158 -12.81 34.63 7.01
N ALA A 159 -13.39 35.56 7.77
CA ALA A 159 -12.75 36.82 8.14
C ALA A 159 -11.53 36.59 9.05
N ALA A 160 -11.67 35.73 10.07
CA ALA A 160 -10.54 35.35 10.94
C ALA A 160 -9.40 34.70 10.15
N ILE A 161 -9.73 33.80 9.21
CA ILE A 161 -8.76 33.15 8.33
C ILE A 161 -8.04 34.15 7.44
N ARG A 162 -8.77 35.11 6.85
CA ARG A 162 -8.18 36.14 5.99
C ARG A 162 -7.15 36.97 6.75
N VAL A 163 -7.51 37.45 7.93
CA VAL A 163 -6.61 38.25 8.77
C VAL A 163 -5.41 37.44 9.24
N CYS A 164 -5.60 36.16 9.57
CA CYS A 164 -4.49 35.27 9.90
C CYS A 164 -3.58 35.03 8.68
N GLY A 165 -4.14 34.90 7.49
CA GLY A 165 -3.41 34.66 6.24
C GLY A 165 -2.45 35.78 5.86
N GLU A 166 -2.73 37.02 6.26
CA GLU A 166 -1.82 38.16 6.05
C GLU A 166 -0.52 38.05 6.87
N ARG A 167 -0.50 37.22 7.93
CA ARG A 167 0.61 37.12 8.90
C ARG A 167 1.17 35.70 9.05
N GLY A 168 0.41 34.69 8.62
CA GLY A 168 0.59 33.31 9.06
C GLY A 168 0.16 33.10 10.51
N GLY A 169 -0.03 31.85 10.91
CA GLY A 169 -0.34 31.49 12.30
C GLY A 169 -1.57 30.58 12.45
N THR A 170 -2.19 30.62 13.62
CA THR A 170 -3.30 29.72 13.97
C THR A 170 -4.59 30.49 14.19
N VAL A 171 -5.67 30.02 13.55
CA VAL A 171 -7.05 30.42 13.82
C VAL A 171 -7.67 29.40 14.75
N TYR A 172 -8.03 29.86 15.95
CA TYR A 172 -8.68 29.04 16.96
C TYR A 172 -10.20 29.08 16.82
N ILE A 173 -10.81 27.90 16.79
CA ILE A 173 -12.26 27.67 16.70
C ILE A 173 -12.69 26.97 17.99
N PRO A 174 -13.25 27.70 18.97
CA PRO A 174 -13.67 27.11 20.24
C PRO A 174 -14.68 25.96 20.08
N ALA A 175 -14.92 25.22 21.16
CA ALA A 175 -15.94 24.17 21.15
C ALA A 175 -17.33 24.75 20.80
N GLY A 176 -18.08 24.00 19.99
CA GLY A 176 -19.37 24.44 19.47
C GLY A 176 -19.71 23.84 18.11
N ARG A 177 -20.92 24.17 17.64
CA ARG A 177 -21.45 23.74 16.33
C ARG A 177 -21.57 24.96 15.44
N TYR A 178 -20.69 25.07 14.46
CA TYR A 178 -20.58 26.23 13.58
C TYR A 178 -21.27 25.90 12.27
N ILE A 179 -22.43 26.51 12.01
CA ILE A 179 -23.12 26.29 10.74
C ILE A 179 -22.36 27.03 9.65
N CYS A 180 -22.08 26.35 8.54
CA CYS A 180 -21.44 26.93 7.37
C CYS A 180 -22.33 26.74 6.14
N SER A 181 -22.60 27.81 5.38
CA SER A 181 -23.38 27.76 4.14
C SER A 181 -22.54 27.89 2.88
N ALA A 182 -21.25 28.26 3.00
CA ALA A 182 -20.31 28.34 1.88
C ALA A 182 -18.96 27.70 2.23
N THR A 183 -18.11 27.54 1.21
CA THR A 183 -16.77 26.97 1.35
C THR A 183 -15.90 27.81 2.29
N ILE A 184 -15.20 27.14 3.21
CA ILE A 184 -14.14 27.73 4.02
C ILE A 184 -12.80 27.52 3.31
N VAL A 185 -12.13 28.61 2.95
CA VAL A 185 -10.85 28.58 2.21
C VAL A 185 -9.70 28.91 3.16
N VAL A 186 -8.71 28.03 3.25
CA VAL A 186 -7.53 28.18 4.13
C VAL A 186 -6.28 28.45 3.27
N PRO A 187 -5.60 29.61 3.44
CA PRO A 187 -4.41 29.96 2.66
C PRO A 187 -3.12 29.37 3.27
N SER A 188 -2.00 29.57 2.58
CA SER A 188 -0.66 29.17 3.04
C SER A 188 -0.33 29.70 4.44
N GLY A 189 0.38 28.89 5.22
CA GLY A 189 0.86 29.26 6.55
C GLY A 189 -0.23 29.46 7.62
N VAL A 190 -1.49 29.12 7.33
CA VAL A 190 -2.60 29.17 8.30
C VAL A 190 -2.97 27.78 8.78
N VAL A 191 -3.09 27.63 10.09
CA VAL A 191 -3.58 26.43 10.76
C VAL A 191 -4.95 26.72 11.37
N LEU A 192 -5.97 25.92 11.04
CA LEU A 192 -7.22 25.91 11.81
C LEU A 192 -7.06 24.94 12.99
N ARG A 193 -7.36 25.40 14.20
CA ARG A 193 -7.37 24.52 15.37
C ARG A 193 -8.70 24.60 16.10
N GLY A 194 -9.34 23.45 16.28
CA GLY A 194 -10.52 23.32 17.14
C GLY A 194 -10.18 23.11 18.60
N ALA A 195 -11.19 22.72 19.38
CA ALA A 195 -11.11 22.41 20.80
C ALA A 195 -11.29 20.90 21.09
N GLY A 196 -11.09 20.05 20.09
CA GLY A 196 -11.20 18.60 20.20
C GLY A 196 -12.35 18.00 19.38
N LEU A 197 -12.53 16.69 19.53
CA LEU A 197 -13.51 15.88 18.81
C LEU A 197 -14.58 15.32 19.75
N ASP A 198 -15.63 14.77 19.15
CA ASP A 198 -16.63 13.94 19.83
C ASP A 198 -16.71 12.55 19.16
N GLU A 199 -17.52 11.66 19.73
CA GLU A 199 -17.63 10.28 19.27
C GLU A 199 -18.20 10.18 17.85
N TRP A 200 -17.40 9.59 16.95
CA TRP A 200 -17.83 9.18 15.61
C TRP A 200 -16.97 8.02 15.12
N VAL A 201 -17.56 6.84 15.02
CA VAL A 201 -16.92 5.65 14.45
C VAL A 201 -17.73 5.24 13.21
N PRO A 202 -17.25 5.54 11.98
CA PRO A 202 -18.06 5.46 10.76
C PRO A 202 -18.84 4.13 10.58
N SER A 203 -18.14 3.01 10.71
CA SER A 203 -18.67 1.68 10.43
C SER A 203 -19.45 1.03 11.58
N ALA A 204 -19.50 1.64 12.77
CA ALA A 204 -20.05 1.03 13.98
C ALA A 204 -21.54 1.37 14.18
N GLN A 205 -22.43 0.48 13.74
CA GLN A 205 -23.90 0.70 13.79
C GLN A 205 -24.50 0.79 15.19
N ASN A 206 -23.82 0.25 16.21
CA ASN A 206 -24.33 0.21 17.58
C ASN A 206 -23.85 1.41 18.42
N ILE A 207 -23.04 2.30 17.84
CA ILE A 207 -22.51 3.48 18.51
C ILE A 207 -23.25 4.70 17.97
N LYS A 208 -23.88 5.45 18.87
CA LYS A 208 -24.56 6.70 18.49
C LYS A 208 -23.50 7.78 18.25
N LYS A 209 -23.58 8.46 17.10
CA LYS A 209 -22.76 9.63 16.76
C LYS A 209 -23.21 10.83 17.60
N THR A 210 -22.26 11.58 18.16
CA THR A 210 -22.52 12.71 19.08
C THR A 210 -21.82 13.99 18.60
N ASP A 211 -22.37 15.16 18.94
CA ASP A 211 -21.86 16.50 18.61
C ASP A 211 -21.90 17.48 19.80
N GLY A 212 -21.89 16.96 21.03
CA GLY A 212 -22.01 17.74 22.26
C GLY A 212 -20.68 18.27 22.80
N LYS A 213 -19.54 17.74 22.34
CA LYS A 213 -18.18 18.13 22.77
C LYS A 213 -17.30 18.52 21.59
N GLY A 214 -16.27 19.31 21.83
CA GLY A 214 -15.31 19.69 20.78
C GLY A 214 -15.88 20.65 19.73
N THR A 215 -15.20 20.74 18.59
CA THR A 215 -15.51 21.71 17.53
C THR A 215 -16.06 21.01 16.30
N HIS A 216 -17.25 21.42 15.85
CA HIS A 216 -17.92 20.88 14.66
C HIS A 216 -18.20 21.98 13.65
N LEU A 217 -17.57 21.90 12.48
CA LEU A 217 -17.98 22.67 11.30
C LEU A 217 -19.07 21.88 10.58
N VAL A 218 -20.28 22.43 10.56
CA VAL A 218 -21.48 21.76 10.06
C VAL A 218 -21.99 22.48 8.81
N PHE A 219 -21.76 21.88 7.65
CA PHE A 219 -22.09 22.46 6.36
C PHE A 219 -23.56 22.23 5.99
N LYS A 220 -24.33 23.30 5.83
CA LYS A 220 -25.78 23.29 5.62
C LYS A 220 -26.15 23.76 4.22
N GLY A 221 -27.21 23.20 3.65
CA GLY A 221 -27.67 23.40 2.28
C GLY A 221 -26.95 22.53 1.25
N THR A 222 -27.03 22.87 -0.02
CA THR A 222 -26.36 22.11 -1.10
C THR A 222 -24.92 22.55 -1.36
N GLY A 223 -24.51 23.66 -0.75
CA GLY A 223 -23.24 24.34 -1.00
C GLY A 223 -23.16 24.94 -2.42
N PRO A 224 -22.35 25.99 -2.61
CA PRO A 224 -22.09 26.53 -3.94
C PRO A 224 -21.39 25.48 -4.83
N LYS A 225 -22.04 25.08 -5.93
CA LYS A 225 -21.48 24.16 -6.95
C LYS A 225 -20.62 24.96 -7.94
N VAL A 226 -19.53 25.53 -7.46
CA VAL A 226 -18.68 26.47 -8.23
C VAL A 226 -17.30 25.92 -8.56
N HIS A 227 -16.95 24.75 -8.00
CA HIS A 227 -15.63 24.16 -8.17
C HIS A 227 -15.63 23.14 -9.30
N THR A 228 -14.55 23.10 -10.08
CA THR A 228 -14.32 22.11 -11.14
C THR A 228 -12.88 21.61 -11.09
N VAL A 229 -12.64 20.47 -11.74
CA VAL A 229 -11.36 19.76 -11.76
C VAL A 229 -11.02 19.47 -13.21
N TYR A 230 -9.94 20.04 -13.72
CA TYR A 230 -9.48 19.82 -15.08
C TYR A 230 -8.71 18.51 -15.23
N GLY A 231 -9.07 17.70 -16.23
CA GLY A 231 -8.28 16.54 -16.66
C GLY A 231 -8.31 15.35 -15.71
N ILE A 232 -9.31 15.23 -14.84
CA ILE A 232 -9.52 14.04 -14.00
C ILE A 232 -10.88 13.43 -14.32
N THR A 233 -10.89 12.22 -14.87
CA THR A 233 -12.10 11.50 -15.28
C THR A 233 -12.20 10.15 -14.57
N ASN A 234 -13.20 9.35 -14.92
CA ASN A 234 -13.29 7.95 -14.48
C ASN A 234 -12.29 7.02 -15.21
N MET A 235 -11.53 7.53 -16.19
CA MET A 235 -10.56 6.74 -16.94
C MET A 235 -11.16 5.47 -17.55
N ARG A 236 -12.39 5.57 -18.09
CA ARG A 236 -13.14 4.43 -18.64
C ARG A 236 -12.32 3.58 -19.61
N MET A 237 -11.67 4.23 -20.58
CA MET A 237 -10.78 3.55 -21.55
C MET A 237 -9.38 3.28 -20.99
N GLY A 238 -9.00 3.97 -19.91
CA GLY A 238 -7.73 3.83 -19.21
C GLY A 238 -7.72 2.72 -18.16
N GLY A 239 -8.85 2.04 -17.90
CA GLY A 239 -8.96 0.94 -16.94
C GLY A 239 -9.41 1.34 -15.54
N GLY A 240 -9.81 2.59 -15.35
CA GLY A 240 -10.47 3.10 -14.13
C GLY A 240 -11.95 2.74 -14.02
N VAL A 241 -12.51 2.04 -15.01
CA VAL A 241 -13.86 1.44 -14.96
C VAL A 241 -13.74 -0.07 -15.17
N ARG A 242 -14.37 -0.85 -14.28
CA ARG A 242 -14.38 -2.32 -14.29
C ARG A 242 -15.77 -2.83 -13.98
N SER A 243 -16.27 -3.76 -14.78
CA SER A 243 -17.58 -4.36 -14.51
C SER A 243 -17.59 -5.08 -13.17
N ASN A 244 -18.68 -4.90 -12.42
CA ASN A 244 -18.92 -5.62 -11.19
C ASN A 244 -19.34 -7.06 -11.54
N PRO A 245 -18.55 -8.09 -11.20
CA PRO A 245 -18.88 -9.47 -11.55
C PRO A 245 -20.10 -10.01 -10.77
N ASP A 246 -20.54 -9.31 -9.73
CA ASP A 246 -21.57 -9.77 -8.80
C ASP A 246 -22.95 -9.22 -9.14
N VAL A 247 -22.98 -8.04 -9.78
CA VAL A 247 -24.19 -7.29 -10.08
C VAL A 247 -24.14 -6.84 -11.54
N SER A 248 -24.89 -7.54 -12.39
CA SER A 248 -24.98 -7.21 -13.82
C SER A 248 -25.40 -5.76 -14.02
N GLY A 249 -24.67 -5.04 -14.88
CA GLY A 249 -24.94 -3.64 -15.20
C GLY A 249 -24.43 -2.62 -14.18
N GLN A 250 -23.75 -3.05 -13.11
CA GLN A 250 -22.98 -2.16 -12.24
C GLN A 250 -21.49 -2.25 -12.57
N ASP A 251 -20.77 -1.14 -12.40
CA ASP A 251 -19.32 -1.08 -12.54
C ASP A 251 -18.68 -0.52 -11.27
N TYR A 252 -17.46 -0.96 -10.98
CA TYR A 252 -16.51 -0.23 -10.15
C TYR A 252 -15.89 0.88 -11.01
N LYS A 253 -16.08 2.13 -10.59
CA LYS A 253 -15.64 3.31 -11.35
C LYS A 253 -14.85 4.21 -10.43
N LEU A 254 -13.74 4.74 -10.93
CA LEU A 254 -13.14 5.94 -10.41
C LEU A 254 -14.15 7.10 -10.45
N THR A 255 -14.13 7.97 -9.45
CA THR A 255 -15.04 9.12 -9.40
C THR A 255 -14.80 10.05 -10.59
N ASN A 256 -15.87 10.34 -11.35
CA ASN A 256 -15.83 11.23 -12.51
C ASN A 256 -16.10 12.69 -12.11
N PHE A 257 -15.41 13.62 -12.76
CA PHE A 257 -15.62 15.07 -12.62
C PHE A 257 -16.18 15.71 -13.90
N TYR A 258 -16.66 14.89 -14.83
CA TYR A 258 -17.25 15.29 -16.11
C TYR A 258 -18.59 14.58 -16.35
N ARG A 259 -19.48 15.18 -17.14
CA ARG A 259 -20.87 14.71 -17.32
C ARG A 259 -21.06 13.56 -18.33
N GLU A 260 -19.99 12.92 -18.80
CA GLU A 260 -20.02 11.88 -19.85
C GLU A 260 -20.78 12.32 -21.13
N ASP A 261 -20.74 13.61 -21.47
CA ASP A 261 -21.51 14.24 -22.56
C ASP A 261 -20.65 14.69 -23.76
N ALA A 262 -19.40 14.22 -23.87
CA ALA A 262 -18.57 14.49 -25.05
C ALA A 262 -19.26 13.93 -26.31
N ALA A 263 -19.35 14.73 -27.37
CA ALA A 263 -20.04 14.36 -28.60
C ALA A 263 -19.38 15.00 -29.82
N GLY A 264 -19.06 14.19 -30.84
CA GLY A 264 -18.39 14.66 -32.06
C GLY A 264 -17.09 15.39 -31.73
N SER A 265 -17.07 16.70 -32.00
CA SER A 265 -15.95 17.59 -31.71
C SER A 265 -16.09 18.37 -30.38
N ASN A 266 -17.12 18.12 -29.57
CA ASN A 266 -17.28 18.78 -28.27
C ASN A 266 -16.63 17.95 -27.14
N PRO A 267 -15.79 18.55 -26.28
CA PRO A 267 -15.33 17.89 -25.05
C PRO A 267 -16.48 17.65 -24.08
N ALA A 268 -16.25 16.79 -23.09
CA ALA A 268 -17.17 16.62 -21.98
C ALA A 268 -17.23 17.90 -21.13
N THR A 269 -18.41 18.24 -20.65
CA THR A 269 -18.64 19.35 -19.74
C THR A 269 -18.12 18.98 -18.35
N ALA A 270 -17.27 19.84 -17.76
CA ALA A 270 -16.85 19.69 -16.37
C ALA A 270 -18.07 19.77 -15.43
N GLU A 271 -18.16 18.86 -14.47
CA GLU A 271 -19.27 18.81 -13.51
C GLU A 271 -18.96 19.70 -12.31
N PRO A 272 -19.69 20.81 -12.08
CA PRO A 272 -19.45 21.67 -10.93
C PRO A 272 -19.89 20.99 -9.63
N PHE A 273 -19.07 21.12 -8.58
CA PHE A 273 -19.32 20.49 -7.28
C PHE A 273 -19.07 21.45 -6.12
N SER A 274 -19.58 21.10 -4.93
CA SER A 274 -19.41 21.87 -3.69
C SER A 274 -18.35 21.27 -2.78
N VAL A 275 -17.64 22.14 -2.06
CA VAL A 275 -16.51 21.80 -1.20
C VAL A 275 -16.71 22.49 0.13
N ALA A 276 -16.72 21.74 1.22
CA ALA A 276 -16.87 22.28 2.56
C ALA A 276 -15.61 23.07 2.98
N VAL A 277 -14.46 22.41 3.05
CA VAL A 277 -13.17 23.06 3.36
C VAL A 277 -12.20 22.89 2.20
N LEU A 278 -11.66 24.00 1.72
CA LEU A 278 -10.73 24.06 0.59
C LEU A 278 -9.37 24.61 1.05
N ILE A 279 -8.33 23.81 0.83
CA ILE A 279 -6.93 24.24 0.92
C ILE A 279 -6.41 24.28 -0.50
N GLU A 280 -6.49 25.47 -1.08
CA GLU A 280 -6.17 25.68 -2.49
C GLU A 280 -4.79 26.29 -2.62
N ASP A 281 -3.93 25.60 -3.35
CA ASP A 281 -2.65 26.12 -3.80
C ASP A 281 -1.78 26.59 -2.62
N ALA A 282 -1.93 25.94 -1.47
CA ALA A 282 -1.33 26.38 -0.21
C ALA A 282 -0.14 25.52 0.21
N VAL A 283 0.81 26.13 0.93
CA VAL A 283 1.96 25.45 1.52
C VAL A 283 1.96 25.67 3.02
N GLN A 284 2.27 24.62 3.80
CA GLN A 284 2.34 24.69 5.27
C GLN A 284 1.03 25.12 5.95
N SER A 285 -0.11 24.82 5.33
CA SER A 285 -1.43 25.00 5.96
C SER A 285 -1.82 23.76 6.76
N GLY A 286 -2.71 23.91 7.74
CA GLY A 286 -3.11 22.78 8.56
C GLY A 286 -4.52 22.88 9.12
N ILE A 287 -5.02 21.74 9.58
CA ILE A 287 -6.27 21.64 10.33
C ILE A 287 -6.04 20.68 11.49
N SER A 288 -6.49 21.02 12.69
CA SER A 288 -6.36 20.13 13.82
C SER A 288 -7.53 20.20 14.80
N GLN A 289 -7.82 19.07 15.45
CA GLN A 289 -8.74 18.97 16.59
C GLN A 289 -10.18 19.46 16.31
N LEU A 290 -10.72 19.18 15.12
CA LEU A 290 -12.11 19.52 14.77
C LEU A 290 -12.76 18.50 13.82
N ARG A 291 -14.09 18.52 13.80
CA ARG A 291 -14.92 17.75 12.86
C ARG A 291 -15.40 18.64 11.72
N ILE A 292 -15.38 18.10 10.51
CA ILE A 292 -16.02 18.60 9.30
C ILE A 292 -17.13 17.60 8.92
N THR A 293 -18.37 18.05 8.94
CA THR A 293 -19.56 17.26 8.55
C THR A 293 -20.56 18.13 7.82
N HIS A 294 -21.45 17.55 7.03
CA HIS A 294 -22.64 18.27 6.57
C HIS A 294 -23.81 18.06 7.54
N PHE A 295 -24.82 18.93 7.46
CA PHE A 295 -26.02 18.87 8.27
C PHE A 295 -26.90 17.68 7.82
N PHE A 296 -27.44 16.93 8.78
CA PHE A 296 -28.46 15.92 8.52
C PHE A 296 -29.43 15.84 9.69
N ASN A 297 -30.41 16.76 9.71
CA ASN A 297 -31.29 16.99 10.86
C ASN A 297 -30.46 17.21 12.14
N GLY A 298 -29.50 18.13 12.06
CA GLY A 298 -28.40 18.21 13.01
C GLY A 298 -27.45 17.04 12.77
N ILE A 299 -27.37 16.15 13.74
CA ILE A 299 -26.63 14.87 13.65
C ILE A 299 -27.56 13.64 13.72
N GLU A 300 -28.84 13.81 14.07
CA GLU A 300 -29.75 12.69 14.34
C GLU A 300 -30.06 11.86 13.08
N GLY A 301 -30.01 12.45 11.88
CA GLY A 301 -30.15 11.70 10.63
C GLY A 301 -29.06 10.62 10.48
N PHE A 302 -27.83 10.90 10.93
CA PHE A 302 -26.74 9.92 10.89
C PHE A 302 -26.89 8.77 11.90
N ASN A 303 -27.82 8.89 12.84
CA ASN A 303 -28.15 7.89 13.85
C ASN A 303 -29.44 7.12 13.52
N SER A 304 -30.20 7.55 12.52
CA SER A 304 -31.46 6.93 12.14
C SER A 304 -31.22 5.80 11.15
N ALA A 305 -31.34 4.55 11.58
CA ALA A 305 -31.24 3.38 10.70
C ALA A 305 -32.41 3.24 9.70
N THR A 306 -33.42 4.11 9.80
CA THR A 306 -34.65 4.08 8.99
C THR A 306 -34.80 5.26 8.06
N ASP A 307 -33.99 6.31 8.24
CA ASP A 307 -33.96 7.45 7.32
C ASP A 307 -33.22 7.00 6.05
N PRO A 308 -33.83 7.04 4.86
CA PRO A 308 -33.17 6.68 3.61
C PRO A 308 -32.30 7.82 3.05
N GLY A 309 -32.37 9.01 3.65
CA GLY A 309 -31.69 10.22 3.21
C GLY A 309 -30.20 10.21 3.49
N PHE A 310 -29.50 11.12 2.84
CA PHE A 310 -28.06 11.31 3.03
C PHE A 310 -27.72 12.68 3.62
N GLY A 311 -28.72 13.39 4.16
CA GLY A 311 -28.58 14.79 4.56
C GLY A 311 -28.28 15.75 3.41
N ASP A 312 -27.74 16.89 3.79
CA ASP A 312 -27.45 18.00 2.90
C ASP A 312 -26.42 17.63 1.81
N ALA A 313 -26.67 18.09 0.59
CA ALA A 313 -26.03 17.57 -0.62
C ALA A 313 -24.67 18.22 -0.93
N TRP A 314 -23.73 18.15 0.01
CA TRP A 314 -22.32 18.55 -0.20
C TRP A 314 -21.49 17.42 -0.83
N ASP A 315 -20.61 17.76 -1.77
CA ASP A 315 -19.89 16.73 -2.55
C ASP A 315 -18.57 16.31 -1.93
N ILE A 316 -17.79 17.28 -1.44
CA ILE A 316 -16.46 17.05 -0.86
C ILE A 316 -16.34 17.70 0.53
N GLY A 317 -15.88 16.93 1.52
CA GLY A 317 -15.65 17.43 2.88
C GLY A 317 -14.40 18.30 2.99
N LEU A 318 -13.24 17.74 2.66
CA LEU A 318 -11.96 18.44 2.68
C LEU A 318 -11.23 18.22 1.36
N TRP A 319 -10.84 19.31 0.69
CA TRP A 319 -10.07 19.25 -0.55
C TRP A 319 -8.72 19.96 -0.40
N LEU A 320 -7.65 19.21 -0.59
CA LEU A 320 -6.29 19.69 -0.74
C LEU A 320 -5.99 19.77 -2.23
N LYS A 321 -6.16 20.95 -2.82
CA LYS A 321 -5.91 21.19 -4.24
C LYS A 321 -4.53 21.81 -4.40
N ASN A 322 -3.59 21.09 -5.00
CA ASN A 322 -2.21 21.55 -5.19
C ASN A 322 -1.55 22.03 -3.89
N ALA A 323 -1.94 21.42 -2.77
CA ALA A 323 -1.48 21.81 -1.44
C ALA A 323 -0.40 20.86 -0.96
N SER A 324 0.68 21.41 -0.43
CA SER A 324 1.88 20.65 -0.04
C SER A 324 2.36 21.02 1.35
N GLN A 325 3.09 20.08 1.98
CA GLN A 325 3.71 20.27 3.29
C GLN A 325 2.71 20.63 4.40
N GLY A 326 1.43 20.28 4.23
CA GLY A 326 0.39 20.52 5.20
C GLY A 326 0.37 19.47 6.32
N ARG A 327 -0.11 19.86 7.50
CA ARG A 327 -0.31 18.94 8.63
C ARG A 327 -1.77 18.95 9.08
N TYR A 328 -2.34 17.76 9.13
CA TYR A 328 -3.72 17.49 9.49
C TYR A 328 -3.74 16.50 10.65
N ASP A 329 -4.19 16.94 11.81
CA ASP A 329 -3.94 16.24 13.07
C ASP A 329 -5.24 16.14 13.88
N LEU A 330 -5.68 14.91 14.17
CA LEU A 330 -6.89 14.67 14.95
C LEU A 330 -8.13 15.37 14.35
N ILE A 331 -8.39 15.15 13.06
CA ILE A 331 -9.57 15.68 12.35
C ILE A 331 -10.56 14.56 12.01
N GLN A 332 -11.85 14.87 12.05
CA GLN A 332 -12.91 13.98 11.56
C GLN A 332 -13.58 14.59 10.34
N VAL A 333 -13.37 14.04 9.15
CA VAL A 333 -14.11 14.40 7.93
C VAL A 333 -15.11 13.29 7.65
N VAL A 334 -16.35 13.50 8.08
CA VAL A 334 -17.33 12.42 8.23
C VAL A 334 -18.71 12.84 7.72
N GLY A 335 -19.54 11.86 7.41
CA GLY A 335 -20.84 12.07 6.77
C GLY A 335 -20.91 11.46 5.38
N TYR A 336 -22.05 11.68 4.72
CA TYR A 336 -22.42 11.06 3.45
C TYR A 336 -22.05 11.94 2.25
N TRP A 337 -20.79 12.38 2.19
CA TRP A 337 -20.28 13.20 1.09
C TRP A 337 -20.47 12.52 -0.27
N ARG A 338 -20.95 13.27 -1.26
CA ARG A 338 -21.39 12.67 -2.55
C ARG A 338 -20.26 12.20 -3.45
N LYS A 339 -19.05 12.75 -3.27
CA LYS A 339 -17.85 12.34 -4.00
C LYS A 339 -16.78 11.85 -3.03
N TYR A 340 -16.27 12.71 -2.15
CA TYR A 340 -15.14 12.37 -1.26
C TYR A 340 -15.34 12.92 0.15
N GLY A 341 -14.94 12.16 1.16
CA GLY A 341 -14.64 12.73 2.48
C GLY A 341 -13.45 13.66 2.37
N VAL A 342 -12.29 13.10 2.01
CA VAL A 342 -11.05 13.83 1.76
C VAL A 342 -10.61 13.63 0.31
N LEU A 343 -10.29 14.70 -0.40
CA LEU A 343 -9.63 14.66 -1.71
C LEU A 343 -8.28 15.36 -1.63
N ILE A 344 -7.23 14.71 -2.09
CA ILE A 344 -5.92 15.30 -2.33
C ILE A 344 -5.68 15.25 -3.83
N SER A 345 -5.42 16.40 -4.44
CA SER A 345 -5.20 16.47 -5.88
C SER A 345 -3.99 17.29 -6.29
N SER A 346 -3.27 16.82 -7.32
CA SER A 346 -2.19 17.57 -7.99
C SER A 346 -2.52 17.68 -9.47
N MET A 347 -2.78 18.90 -9.94
CA MET A 347 -3.33 19.12 -11.28
C MET A 347 -3.10 20.54 -11.78
N ASN A 348 -2.95 20.66 -13.10
CA ASN A 348 -2.84 21.97 -13.75
C ASN A 348 -4.12 22.78 -13.53
N ASP A 349 -3.94 24.01 -13.03
CA ASP A 349 -5.02 24.98 -12.93
C ASP A 349 -4.74 26.15 -13.89
N PRO A 350 -5.62 26.39 -14.88
CA PRO A 350 -5.48 27.53 -15.79
C PRO A 350 -5.41 28.90 -15.10
N ARG A 351 -5.90 29.03 -13.86
CA ARG A 351 -5.78 30.24 -13.05
C ARG A 351 -4.35 30.52 -12.58
N TYR A 352 -3.49 29.51 -12.55
CA TYR A 352 -2.11 29.59 -12.06
C TYR A 352 -1.13 28.99 -13.09
N PRO A 353 -0.98 29.61 -14.27
CA PRO A 353 -0.24 29.02 -15.40
C PRO A 353 1.26 28.84 -15.13
N ASP A 354 1.85 29.66 -14.26
CA ASP A 354 3.28 29.63 -13.95
C ASP A 354 3.64 28.64 -12.83
N ARG A 355 2.65 28.04 -12.18
CA ARG A 355 2.87 27.10 -11.08
C ARG A 355 2.84 25.67 -11.59
N VAL A 356 3.91 24.93 -11.31
CA VAL A 356 3.92 23.48 -11.49
C VAL A 356 3.08 22.84 -10.36
N PRO A 357 2.03 22.08 -10.69
CA PRO A 357 1.21 21.42 -9.68
C PRO A 357 2.00 20.41 -8.85
N THR A 358 1.71 20.39 -7.56
CA THR A 358 2.31 19.51 -6.56
C THR A 358 1.35 19.30 -5.39
N ALA A 359 1.35 18.11 -4.80
CA ALA A 359 0.64 17.82 -3.56
C ALA A 359 1.47 16.90 -2.65
N GLU A 360 2.70 17.35 -2.38
CA GLU A 360 3.76 16.56 -1.75
C GLU A 360 3.88 16.78 -0.24
N SER A 361 4.44 15.79 0.45
CA SER A 361 4.84 15.91 1.86
C SER A 361 3.71 16.28 2.84
N ASN A 362 2.46 15.98 2.49
CA ASN A 362 1.34 16.17 3.42
C ASN A 362 1.37 15.12 4.53
N ARG A 363 0.86 15.48 5.72
CA ARG A 363 0.82 14.60 6.91
C ARG A 363 -0.60 14.55 7.45
N PHE A 364 -1.21 13.37 7.42
CA PHE A 364 -2.47 13.09 8.12
C PHE A 364 -2.15 12.18 9.31
N VAL A 365 -2.53 12.60 10.51
CA VAL A 365 -2.23 11.89 11.76
C VAL A 365 -3.50 11.78 12.61
N GLN A 366 -3.90 10.56 12.96
CA GLN A 366 -5.08 10.30 13.79
C GLN A 366 -6.39 10.89 13.23
N CYS A 367 -6.53 10.88 11.90
CA CYS A 367 -7.68 11.44 11.21
C CYS A 367 -8.75 10.37 10.90
N VAL A 368 -10.00 10.80 10.75
CA VAL A 368 -11.09 9.97 10.22
C VAL A 368 -11.54 10.55 8.88
N ALA A 369 -11.70 9.70 7.87
CA ALA A 369 -12.22 10.07 6.55
C ALA A 369 -13.32 9.10 6.12
N SER A 370 -14.54 9.60 5.88
CA SER A 370 -15.69 8.85 5.35
C SER A 370 -16.38 9.63 4.24
N GLY A 371 -17.07 8.96 3.32
CA GLY A 371 -17.85 9.53 2.21
C GLY A 371 -18.23 8.47 1.18
N LYS A 372 -18.74 8.86 -0.01
CA LYS A 372 -18.83 7.91 -1.15
C LYS A 372 -17.45 7.31 -1.43
N VAL A 373 -16.41 8.12 -1.35
CA VAL A 373 -15.04 7.66 -1.17
C VAL A 373 -14.48 8.28 0.10
N GLY A 374 -13.87 7.48 0.98
CA GLY A 374 -13.27 7.98 2.21
C GLY A 374 -12.16 8.98 1.93
N MET A 375 -11.14 8.53 1.20
CA MET A 375 -10.01 9.36 0.80
C MET A 375 -9.61 9.12 -0.66
N GLY A 376 -9.57 10.20 -1.44
CA GLY A 376 -9.11 10.21 -2.83
C GLY A 376 -7.74 10.86 -2.96
N ILE A 377 -6.84 10.24 -3.72
CA ILE A 377 -5.55 10.80 -4.13
C ILE A 377 -5.54 10.80 -5.67
N ARG A 378 -5.80 11.97 -6.26
CA ARG A 378 -6.12 12.09 -7.69
C ARG A 378 -5.21 13.08 -8.39
N SER A 379 -4.62 12.68 -9.51
CA SER A 379 -3.86 13.56 -10.39
C SER A 379 -4.48 13.57 -11.79
N GLY A 380 -3.94 14.40 -12.67
CA GLY A 380 -4.32 14.44 -14.08
C GLY A 380 -4.24 13.07 -14.76
N ASP A 381 -5.17 12.83 -15.67
CA ASP A 381 -5.33 11.59 -16.42
C ASP A 381 -4.21 11.42 -17.46
N VAL A 382 -3.93 10.15 -17.76
CA VAL A 382 -2.97 9.70 -18.78
C VAL A 382 -3.68 8.84 -19.80
N TYR A 383 -3.42 9.03 -21.08
CA TYR A 383 -3.97 8.25 -22.19
C TYR A 383 -2.83 7.54 -22.94
N ARG A 384 -3.10 6.39 -23.56
CA ARG A 384 -2.12 5.77 -24.49
C ARG A 384 -2.34 6.31 -25.88
N CYS A 385 -1.22 6.68 -26.51
CA CYS A 385 -1.15 6.92 -27.94
C CYS A 385 -1.49 5.62 -28.67
N LEU A 386 -2.54 5.64 -29.49
CA LEU A 386 -2.90 4.56 -30.41
C LEU A 386 -2.07 4.63 -31.68
N ALA A 387 -1.86 5.84 -32.22
CA ALA A 387 -1.08 6.09 -33.44
C ALA A 387 -0.58 7.54 -33.47
N SER A 388 0.49 7.79 -34.22
CA SER A 388 1.06 9.11 -34.45
C SER A 388 1.50 9.30 -35.90
N SER A 389 1.49 10.54 -36.38
CA SER A 389 2.02 10.98 -37.68
C SER A 389 2.82 12.29 -37.49
N SER A 390 3.38 12.85 -38.58
CA SER A 390 4.16 14.09 -38.50
C SER A 390 3.38 15.32 -38.00
N GLY A 391 2.05 15.26 -37.93
CA GLY A 391 1.20 16.35 -37.43
C GLY A 391 -0.06 15.89 -36.69
N SER A 392 -0.14 14.62 -36.27
CA SER A 392 -1.29 14.11 -35.52
C SER A 392 -0.93 13.04 -34.50
N VAL A 393 -1.76 12.93 -33.46
CA VAL A 393 -1.69 11.90 -32.42
C VAL A 393 -3.11 11.41 -32.14
N SER A 394 -3.31 10.10 -32.00
CA SER A 394 -4.61 9.51 -31.67
C SER A 394 -4.59 8.84 -30.29
N ILE A 395 -5.66 9.00 -29.53
CA ILE A 395 -5.93 8.30 -28.26
C ILE A 395 -7.31 7.65 -28.30
N ALA A 396 -7.61 6.79 -27.31
CA ALA A 396 -8.94 6.20 -27.17
C ALA A 396 -9.98 7.28 -26.84
N TRP A 397 -11.09 7.28 -27.58
CA TRP A 397 -12.22 8.17 -27.33
C TRP A 397 -13.00 7.73 -26.09
N SER A 398 -13.46 8.69 -25.30
CA SER A 398 -14.31 8.46 -24.14
C SER A 398 -15.39 9.55 -24.05
N PRO A 399 -16.61 9.22 -23.59
CA PRO A 399 -17.63 10.23 -23.32
C PRO A 399 -17.21 11.22 -22.22
N SER A 400 -16.23 10.87 -21.37
CA SER A 400 -15.65 11.78 -20.36
C SER A 400 -14.50 12.64 -20.90
N ASN A 401 -14.21 12.63 -22.20
CA ASN A 401 -13.00 13.25 -22.75
C ASN A 401 -12.86 14.74 -22.40
N PRO A 402 -11.77 15.18 -21.74
CA PRO A 402 -11.61 16.57 -21.29
C PRO A 402 -10.95 17.50 -22.32
N TYR A 403 -10.45 16.98 -23.45
CA TYR A 403 -9.65 17.77 -24.40
C TYR A 403 -10.52 18.66 -25.30
N PRO A 404 -10.32 20.01 -25.30
CA PRO A 404 -11.07 20.92 -26.15
C PRO A 404 -10.71 20.77 -27.62
N ASN A 405 -11.68 21.01 -28.52
CA ASN A 405 -11.46 20.96 -29.97
C ASN A 405 -10.87 22.25 -30.57
N GLY A 406 -10.88 23.39 -29.86
CA GLY A 406 -10.31 24.66 -30.34
C GLY A 406 -8.78 24.77 -30.27
N GLY A 407 -8.09 23.64 -30.16
CA GLY A 407 -6.66 23.57 -29.84
C GLY A 407 -6.40 23.55 -28.34
N GLY A 408 -5.22 23.04 -27.98
CA GLY A 408 -4.84 22.83 -26.59
C GLY A 408 -3.44 22.26 -26.48
N THR A 409 -3.10 21.77 -25.28
CA THR A 409 -1.81 21.18 -25.01
C THR A 409 -1.94 19.79 -24.38
N PHE A 410 -0.94 18.96 -24.62
CA PHE A 410 -0.66 17.75 -23.87
C PHE A 410 0.86 17.60 -23.75
N ARG A 411 1.32 16.64 -22.94
CA ARG A 411 2.75 16.29 -22.91
C ARG A 411 2.99 14.80 -23.09
N VAL A 412 4.20 14.48 -23.53
CA VAL A 412 4.75 13.12 -23.53
C VAL A 412 6.08 13.15 -22.80
N GLY A 413 6.19 12.43 -21.68
CA GLY A 413 7.31 12.64 -20.76
C GLY A 413 7.31 14.07 -20.23
N SER A 414 8.41 14.79 -20.45
CA SER A 414 8.56 16.21 -20.09
C SER A 414 8.33 17.15 -21.27
N ASP A 415 8.10 16.61 -22.47
CA ASP A 415 8.04 17.41 -23.70
C ASP A 415 6.59 17.88 -23.97
N PRO A 416 6.36 19.20 -24.04
CA PRO A 416 5.05 19.75 -24.33
C PRO A 416 4.74 19.71 -25.84
N TYR A 417 3.48 19.48 -26.17
CA TYR A 417 2.93 19.54 -27.52
C TYR A 417 1.68 20.41 -27.53
N THR A 418 1.54 21.20 -28.58
CA THR A 418 0.31 21.92 -28.92
C THR A 418 -0.41 21.17 -30.02
N TYR A 419 -1.73 21.19 -30.02
CA TYR A 419 -2.56 20.73 -31.14
C TYR A 419 -3.55 21.82 -31.52
N SER A 420 -3.99 21.85 -32.78
CA SER A 420 -4.94 22.86 -33.27
C SER A 420 -6.39 22.39 -33.22
N GLN A 421 -6.65 21.09 -33.33
CA GLN A 421 -7.98 20.49 -33.23
C GLN A 421 -7.97 19.12 -32.54
N ALA A 422 -9.08 18.73 -31.91
CA ALA A 422 -9.26 17.40 -31.30
C ALA A 422 -10.59 16.81 -31.78
N ASN A 423 -10.52 15.87 -32.72
CA ASN A 423 -11.67 15.34 -33.44
C ASN A 423 -11.95 13.88 -33.07
N ARG A 424 -13.20 13.54 -32.74
CA ARG A 424 -13.64 12.14 -32.76
C ARG A 424 -13.72 11.68 -34.20
N VAL A 425 -12.84 10.77 -34.61
CA VAL A 425 -12.76 10.29 -35.99
C VAL A 425 -13.58 9.02 -36.23
N ASP A 426 -13.82 8.24 -35.18
CA ASP A 426 -14.67 7.05 -35.17
C ASP A 426 -15.21 6.77 -33.75
N ASP A 427 -15.86 5.62 -33.55
CA ASP A 427 -16.46 5.28 -32.26
C ASP A 427 -15.46 5.03 -31.14
N ALA A 428 -14.20 4.76 -31.46
CA ALA A 428 -13.14 4.37 -30.53
C ALA A 428 -12.00 5.39 -30.42
N THR A 429 -11.91 6.38 -31.31
CA THR A 429 -10.70 7.18 -31.50
C THR A 429 -10.95 8.69 -31.46
N LEU A 430 -10.16 9.37 -30.62
CA LEU A 430 -9.98 10.83 -30.64
C LEU A 430 -8.62 11.14 -31.28
N ARG A 431 -8.59 11.97 -32.31
CA ARG A 431 -7.38 12.40 -33.00
C ARG A 431 -7.11 13.88 -32.77
N PHE A 432 -5.92 14.18 -32.27
CA PHE A 432 -5.34 15.52 -32.23
C PHE A 432 -4.72 15.83 -33.60
N ASP A 433 -5.15 16.92 -34.23
CA ASP A 433 -4.64 17.41 -35.51
C ASP A 433 -3.83 18.71 -35.32
N GLY A 434 -2.89 18.97 -36.24
CA GLY A 434 -2.01 20.14 -36.16
C GLY A 434 -1.03 20.09 -34.99
N VAL A 435 -0.58 18.89 -34.63
CA VAL A 435 0.31 18.68 -33.48
C VAL A 435 1.71 19.20 -33.78
N SER A 436 2.25 20.02 -32.87
CA SER A 436 3.59 20.61 -32.93
C SER A 436 4.26 20.58 -31.55
N PRO A 437 5.58 20.30 -31.43
CA PRO A 437 6.52 19.88 -32.49
C PRO A 437 6.10 18.55 -33.16
N ASN A 438 6.75 18.19 -34.28
CA ASN A 438 6.41 16.96 -35.02
C ASN A 438 6.43 15.73 -34.08
N PRO A 439 5.29 15.04 -33.88
CA PRO A 439 5.16 13.94 -32.93
C PRO A 439 6.15 12.79 -33.17
N VAL A 440 6.34 12.40 -34.43
CA VAL A 440 7.16 11.24 -34.80
C VAL A 440 8.64 11.53 -34.56
N SER A 441 9.13 12.70 -34.98
CA SER A 441 10.53 13.08 -34.68
C SER A 441 10.76 13.33 -33.19
N GLY A 442 9.72 13.74 -32.45
CA GLY A 442 9.75 13.81 -30.98
C GLY A 442 9.61 12.46 -30.28
N GLY A 443 9.55 11.35 -31.02
CA GLY A 443 9.56 9.99 -30.46
C GLY A 443 8.20 9.48 -29.99
N ILE A 444 7.09 10.19 -30.26
CA ILE A 444 5.75 9.70 -29.98
C ILE A 444 5.44 8.52 -30.92
N LYS A 445 5.09 7.38 -30.33
CA LYS A 445 4.69 6.15 -31.02
C LYS A 445 3.52 5.49 -30.32
N ALA A 446 2.92 4.47 -30.95
CA ALA A 446 1.91 3.65 -30.30
C ALA A 446 2.42 3.14 -28.94
N GLY A 447 1.61 3.32 -27.89
CA GLY A 447 1.94 3.02 -26.50
C GLY A 447 2.60 4.16 -25.72
N SER A 448 3.00 5.27 -26.34
CA SER A 448 3.45 6.48 -25.63
C SER A 448 2.33 7.03 -24.73
N GLU A 449 2.69 7.60 -23.59
CA GLU A 449 1.76 8.18 -22.62
C GLU A 449 1.52 9.66 -22.91
N ILE A 450 0.28 9.95 -23.29
CA ILE A 450 -0.26 11.29 -23.55
C ILE A 450 -0.90 11.79 -22.26
N ARG A 451 -0.46 12.93 -21.75
CA ARG A 451 -0.86 13.39 -20.42
C ARG A 451 -1.63 14.70 -20.53
N THR A 452 -2.68 14.83 -19.74
CA THR A 452 -3.56 16.02 -19.72
C THR A 452 -2.88 17.26 -19.14
N SER A 453 -1.92 17.07 -18.23
CA SER A 453 -1.15 18.16 -17.63
C SER A 453 0.03 18.56 -18.54
N ALA A 454 0.25 19.86 -18.72
CA ALA A 454 1.42 20.39 -19.42
C ALA A 454 2.71 20.28 -18.58
N SER A 455 2.60 20.22 -17.25
CA SER A 455 3.68 19.95 -16.30
C SER A 455 3.06 19.42 -14.99
N ASN A 456 3.73 18.52 -14.27
CA ASN A 456 3.26 18.05 -12.96
C ASN A 456 4.41 17.41 -12.18
N PHE A 457 4.71 17.91 -10.98
CA PHE A 457 5.60 17.19 -10.04
C PHE A 457 4.86 16.07 -9.32
N GLY A 458 3.53 16.17 -9.25
CA GLY A 458 2.65 15.12 -8.76
C GLY A 458 2.75 14.95 -7.26
N PHE A 459 2.85 13.69 -6.84
CA PHE A 459 2.86 13.28 -5.45
C PHE A 459 4.17 12.58 -5.09
N ALA A 460 4.67 12.88 -3.91
CA ALA A 460 5.77 12.20 -3.25
C ALA A 460 5.74 12.51 -1.75
N GLY A 461 6.07 11.49 -0.94
CA GLY A 461 6.35 11.63 0.48
C GLY A 461 5.15 12.02 1.34
N THR A 462 3.91 11.87 0.87
CA THR A 462 2.71 12.07 1.71
C THR A 462 2.53 10.86 2.62
N VAL A 463 2.32 11.11 3.91
CA VAL A 463 2.17 10.07 4.94
C VAL A 463 0.82 10.23 5.63
N ILE A 464 0.10 9.12 5.72
CA ILE A 464 -1.19 9.00 6.39
C ILE A 464 -1.00 7.97 7.50
N SER A 465 -0.97 8.40 8.76
CA SER A 465 -0.67 7.55 9.90
C SER A 465 -1.77 7.55 10.96
N ASP A 466 -2.03 6.39 11.56
CA ASP A 466 -2.99 6.22 12.66
C ASP A 466 -4.42 6.65 12.28
N CYS A 467 -4.73 6.65 10.98
CA CYS A 467 -6.00 7.14 10.45
C CYS A 467 -7.04 6.04 10.32
N TYR A 468 -8.31 6.43 10.34
CA TYR A 468 -9.46 5.60 10.06
C TYR A 468 -10.10 6.01 8.74
N ILE A 469 -10.07 5.14 7.73
CA ILE A 469 -10.57 5.44 6.38
C ILE A 469 -11.70 4.48 6.05
N SER A 470 -12.89 5.04 5.80
CA SER A 470 -14.11 4.29 5.51
C SER A 470 -14.69 4.69 4.16
N GLY A 471 -15.24 3.72 3.45
CA GLY A 471 -16.23 3.99 2.41
C GLY A 471 -17.56 4.42 3.03
N PHE A 472 -18.62 4.32 2.24
CA PHE A 472 -19.95 4.77 2.59
C PHE A 472 -20.50 3.99 3.80
N ASP A 473 -20.92 4.74 4.83
CA ASP A 473 -21.17 4.23 6.17
C ASP A 473 -22.59 4.56 6.66
N HIS A 474 -23.60 4.21 5.86
CA HIS A 474 -24.98 4.51 6.22
C HIS A 474 -25.42 3.80 7.52
N SER A 475 -26.08 4.53 8.41
CA SER A 475 -26.64 4.06 9.69
C SER A 475 -27.49 2.80 9.55
N SER A 476 -28.23 2.68 8.44
CA SER A 476 -29.04 1.51 8.14
C SER A 476 -28.21 0.27 7.78
N GLY A 477 -26.94 0.41 7.38
CA GLY A 477 -26.05 -0.70 7.03
C GLY A 477 -26.21 -1.27 5.63
N VAL A 478 -27.03 -0.66 4.78
CA VAL A 478 -27.17 -1.04 3.37
C VAL A 478 -26.04 -0.40 2.55
N VAL A 479 -25.70 -1.05 1.43
CA VAL A 479 -24.75 -0.51 0.45
C VAL A 479 -25.28 0.75 -0.24
N CYS A 480 -24.38 1.61 -0.71
CA CYS A 480 -24.68 2.91 -1.29
C CYS A 480 -25.50 2.84 -2.60
N THR A 481 -25.45 1.70 -3.29
CA THR A 481 -26.21 1.40 -4.51
C THR A 481 -27.62 0.85 -4.25
N ASN A 482 -28.01 0.68 -2.97
CA ASN A 482 -29.28 0.08 -2.62
C ASN A 482 -30.46 0.99 -2.99
N GLY A 483 -31.37 0.49 -3.84
CA GLY A 483 -32.54 1.23 -4.31
C GLY A 483 -33.53 1.70 -3.23
N GLY A 484 -33.40 1.23 -1.99
CA GLY A 484 -34.16 1.73 -0.85
C GLY A 484 -33.67 3.06 -0.27
N LEU A 485 -32.48 3.53 -0.67
CA LEU A 485 -31.94 4.84 -0.28
C LEU A 485 -32.54 5.97 -1.13
N ALA A 486 -32.58 7.19 -0.59
CA ALA A 486 -33.10 8.37 -1.28
C ALA A 486 -32.05 8.97 -2.24
N GLY A 487 -31.91 8.35 -3.41
CA GLY A 487 -30.93 8.71 -4.44
C GLY A 487 -29.69 7.80 -4.42
N PRO A 488 -29.86 6.48 -4.63
CA PRO A 488 -28.75 5.54 -4.60
C PRO A 488 -27.66 5.92 -5.59
N PHE A 489 -26.42 5.61 -5.24
CA PHE A 489 -25.29 5.83 -6.12
C PHE A 489 -25.29 4.80 -7.26
N ASP A 490 -24.72 5.19 -8.41
CA ASP A 490 -24.64 4.37 -9.63
C ASP A 490 -23.52 3.32 -9.59
N SER A 491 -22.62 3.44 -8.61
CA SER A 491 -21.49 2.54 -8.40
C SER A 491 -21.28 2.30 -6.90
N PRO A 492 -20.72 1.13 -6.52
CA PRO A 492 -20.27 0.89 -5.15
C PRO A 492 -19.28 1.95 -4.68
N SER A 493 -19.21 2.13 -3.37
CA SER A 493 -18.29 3.05 -2.70
C SER A 493 -16.95 2.38 -2.41
N ALA A 494 -15.90 3.19 -2.20
CA ALA A 494 -14.55 2.75 -1.86
C ALA A 494 -14.01 3.44 -0.59
N CYS A 495 -13.13 2.79 0.19
CA CYS A 495 -12.35 3.54 1.19
C CYS A 495 -11.34 4.47 0.51
N LEU A 496 -10.62 3.94 -0.49
CA LEU A 496 -9.53 4.61 -1.16
C LEU A 496 -9.71 4.60 -2.68
N GLU A 497 -9.54 5.77 -3.30
CA GLU A 497 -9.28 5.91 -4.74
C GLU A 497 -7.91 6.56 -4.95
N ILE A 498 -7.01 5.91 -5.69
CA ILE A 498 -5.66 6.42 -5.94
C ILE A 498 -5.41 6.37 -7.44
N SER A 499 -5.28 7.52 -8.10
CA SER A 499 -5.07 7.53 -9.55
C SER A 499 -4.46 8.80 -10.14
N GLY A 500 -3.62 8.62 -11.16
CA GLY A 500 -3.17 9.68 -12.07
C GLY A 500 -1.67 9.94 -12.00
N GLU A 501 -1.19 10.92 -12.75
CA GLU A 501 0.23 11.02 -13.06
C GLU A 501 0.97 12.27 -12.55
N PRO A 502 2.16 12.11 -11.92
CA PRO A 502 2.59 10.92 -11.19
C PRO A 502 1.98 10.88 -9.79
N VAL A 503 1.23 9.84 -9.45
CA VAL A 503 0.89 9.49 -8.07
C VAL A 503 1.88 8.45 -7.58
N ARG A 504 2.79 8.85 -6.67
CA ARG A 504 3.78 7.95 -6.09
C ARG A 504 4.19 8.30 -4.66
N GLY A 505 4.84 7.35 -3.98
CA GLY A 505 5.46 7.56 -2.68
C GLY A 505 4.45 7.96 -1.61
N ILE A 506 3.29 7.29 -1.62
CA ILE A 506 2.24 7.48 -0.62
C ILE A 506 2.37 6.36 0.41
N ILE A 507 2.46 6.74 1.68
CA ILE A 507 2.67 5.80 2.78
C ILE A 507 1.48 5.85 3.74
N PHE A 508 0.84 4.71 3.94
CA PHE A 508 -0.17 4.48 4.97
C PHE A 508 0.47 3.69 6.12
N MET A 509 0.40 4.21 7.35
CA MET A 509 1.01 3.58 8.52
C MET A 509 -0.01 3.40 9.64
N ASN A 510 -0.14 2.19 10.17
CA ASN A 510 -1.04 1.91 11.31
C ASN A 510 -2.50 2.39 11.08
N CYS A 511 -2.94 2.42 9.82
CA CYS A 511 -4.27 2.88 9.47
C CYS A 511 -5.29 1.73 9.56
N THR A 512 -6.50 2.05 9.97
CA THR A 512 -7.67 1.17 9.80
C THR A 512 -8.40 1.54 8.52
N ILE A 513 -8.49 0.60 7.58
CA ILE A 513 -9.19 0.76 6.30
C ILE A 513 -10.34 -0.22 6.30
N GLN A 514 -11.55 0.29 6.52
CA GLN A 514 -12.72 -0.52 6.78
C GLN A 514 -13.92 -0.08 5.97
N THR A 515 -14.65 -1.02 5.36
CA THR A 515 -15.89 -0.70 4.66
C THR A 515 -16.97 -1.76 4.86
N ARG A 516 -18.23 -1.36 4.64
CA ARG A 516 -19.38 -2.26 4.41
C ARG A 516 -19.67 -2.46 2.92
N GLU A 517 -18.97 -1.73 2.08
CA GLU A 517 -19.10 -1.71 0.63
C GLU A 517 -18.13 -2.70 -0.01
N ASP A 518 -18.23 -2.84 -1.32
CA ASP A 518 -17.49 -3.85 -2.07
C ASP A 518 -16.03 -3.47 -2.34
N VAL A 519 -15.59 -2.24 -2.06
CA VAL A 519 -14.25 -1.76 -2.44
C VAL A 519 -13.48 -1.16 -1.25
N LEU A 520 -12.30 -1.71 -0.96
CA LEU A 520 -11.32 -1.13 -0.03
C LEU A 520 -10.41 -0.14 -0.76
N LEU A 521 -9.90 -0.52 -1.93
CA LEU A 521 -8.96 0.28 -2.70
C LEU A 521 -9.26 0.16 -4.19
N HIS A 522 -9.34 1.29 -4.88
CA HIS A 522 -9.33 1.36 -6.34
C HIS A 522 -8.12 2.18 -6.80
N CYS A 523 -7.14 1.50 -7.38
CA CYS A 523 -5.87 2.06 -7.80
C CYS A 523 -5.74 2.07 -9.33
N HIS A 524 -5.25 3.14 -9.93
CA HIS A 524 -5.05 3.20 -11.38
C HIS A 524 -3.92 4.17 -11.70
N ASP A 525 -2.89 3.76 -12.44
CA ASP A 525 -1.75 4.63 -12.78
C ASP A 525 -1.06 5.23 -11.54
N ALA A 526 -0.81 4.39 -10.53
CA ALA A 526 -0.12 4.81 -9.31
C ALA A 526 0.95 3.78 -8.93
N ARG A 527 2.04 4.26 -8.34
CA ARG A 527 3.22 3.44 -8.01
C ARG A 527 3.82 3.78 -6.66
N ASP A 528 4.68 2.92 -6.12
CA ASP A 528 5.35 3.14 -4.83
C ASP A 528 4.36 3.48 -3.70
N ILE A 529 3.29 2.69 -3.58
CA ILE A 529 2.27 2.86 -2.53
C ILE A 529 2.52 1.83 -1.45
N GLU A 530 2.75 2.30 -0.22
CA GLU A 530 3.10 1.44 0.91
C GLU A 530 1.99 1.43 1.95
N PHE A 531 1.59 0.24 2.37
CA PHE A 531 0.73 0.02 3.53
C PHE A 531 1.56 -0.71 4.59
N ILE A 532 1.78 -0.08 5.74
CA ILE A 532 2.65 -0.57 6.81
C ILE A 532 1.85 -0.71 8.09
N ALA A 533 1.78 -1.92 8.64
CA ALA A 533 1.04 -2.24 9.86
C ALA A 533 -0.45 -1.81 9.81
N CYS A 534 -1.03 -1.71 8.60
CA CYS A 534 -2.43 -1.32 8.44
C CYS A 534 -3.36 -2.51 8.73
N TYR A 535 -4.55 -2.19 9.18
CA TYR A 535 -5.63 -3.14 9.41
C TYR A 535 -6.73 -2.95 8.36
N PHE A 536 -7.00 -4.00 7.58
CA PHE A 536 -8.04 -3.99 6.55
C PHE A 536 -9.22 -4.84 7.00
N GLU A 537 -10.44 -4.33 6.86
CA GLU A 537 -11.64 -5.07 7.28
C GLU A 537 -12.86 -4.81 6.39
N ALA A 538 -13.51 -5.89 5.97
CA ALA A 538 -14.82 -5.87 5.34
C ALA A 538 -15.89 -6.16 6.40
N LYS A 539 -17.00 -5.41 6.41
CA LYS A 539 -18.14 -5.67 7.27
C LYS A 539 -19.35 -6.10 6.44
N SER A 540 -20.20 -6.95 6.99
CA SER A 540 -21.44 -7.35 6.32
C SER A 540 -22.36 -6.15 6.05
N ALA A 541 -23.06 -6.19 4.92
CA ALA A 541 -24.09 -5.22 4.56
C ALA A 541 -25.49 -5.83 4.58
N ARG A 542 -26.51 -4.99 4.77
CA ARG A 542 -27.92 -5.38 4.70
C ARG A 542 -28.39 -5.36 3.25
N SER A 543 -29.22 -6.34 2.87
CA SER A 543 -29.79 -6.41 1.51
C SER A 543 -30.92 -5.39 1.29
N ALA A 544 -31.60 -4.96 2.34
CA ALA A 544 -32.63 -3.93 2.30
C ALA A 544 -32.70 -3.15 3.62
N LEU A 545 -33.39 -2.00 3.61
CA LEU A 545 -33.70 -1.29 4.85
C LEU A 545 -34.50 -2.23 5.78
N ARG A 546 -34.06 -2.33 7.04
CA ARG A 546 -34.67 -3.21 8.06
C ARG A 546 -34.60 -4.72 7.77
N SER A 547 -33.60 -5.21 7.04
CA SER A 547 -33.36 -6.66 6.87
C SER A 547 -32.24 -7.18 7.78
N GLY A 548 -32.15 -8.50 7.92
CA GLY A 548 -30.92 -9.15 8.38
C GLY A 548 -29.77 -8.97 7.36
N PHE A 549 -28.54 -9.19 7.80
CA PHE A 549 -27.36 -9.20 6.92
C PHE A 549 -27.47 -10.36 5.94
N ASN A 550 -27.44 -10.08 4.63
CA ASN A 550 -27.60 -11.08 3.57
C ASN A 550 -26.59 -10.88 2.41
N HIS A 551 -25.47 -10.21 2.69
CA HIS A 551 -24.33 -10.13 1.77
C HIS A 551 -23.11 -10.77 2.46
N PRO A 552 -22.49 -11.84 1.93
CA PRO A 552 -21.20 -12.30 2.40
C PRO A 552 -20.23 -11.12 2.21
N ALA A 553 -19.60 -10.73 3.31
CA ALA A 553 -18.66 -9.63 3.37
C ALA A 553 -17.59 -9.86 2.29
N GLY A 554 -17.43 -8.96 1.34
CA GLY A 554 -16.45 -9.13 0.28
C GLY A 554 -15.98 -7.77 -0.19
N ALA A 555 -14.95 -7.23 0.47
CA ALA A 555 -14.35 -5.96 0.08
C ALA A 555 -13.08 -6.20 -0.75
N ARG A 556 -12.95 -5.47 -1.86
CA ARG A 556 -11.99 -5.74 -2.94
C ARG A 556 -10.90 -4.70 -3.00
N PHE A 557 -9.73 -5.16 -3.42
CA PHE A 557 -8.69 -4.32 -4.00
C PHE A 557 -8.85 -4.38 -5.52
N ILE A 558 -8.87 -3.22 -6.17
CA ILE A 558 -9.03 -3.04 -7.62
C ILE A 558 -7.81 -2.27 -8.12
N ALA A 559 -7.15 -2.75 -9.18
CA ALA A 559 -6.01 -2.09 -9.81
C ALA A 559 -6.03 -2.24 -11.33
N SER A 560 -5.49 -1.26 -12.07
CA SER A 560 -5.22 -1.44 -13.50
C SER A 560 -4.10 -2.48 -13.71
N PRO A 561 -4.26 -3.46 -14.64
CA PRO A 561 -3.24 -4.49 -14.89
C PRO A 561 -2.06 -3.95 -15.69
N PHE A 562 -0.87 -4.50 -15.49
CA PHE A 562 0.26 -4.30 -16.41
C PHE A 562 0.11 -5.23 -17.62
N ILE A 563 -0.30 -4.71 -18.77
CA ILE A 563 -0.24 -5.45 -20.04
C ILE A 563 0.96 -4.92 -20.80
N GLY A 564 2.08 -5.66 -20.75
CA GLY A 564 3.33 -5.26 -21.40
C GLY A 564 3.09 -4.89 -22.87
N LYS A 565 3.59 -3.71 -23.28
CA LYS A 565 3.65 -3.14 -24.65
C LYS A 565 2.97 -3.96 -25.74
N SER A 566 1.65 -4.14 -25.67
CA SER A 566 0.90 -4.77 -26.73
C SER A 566 0.27 -3.67 -27.59
N THR A 567 0.07 -3.97 -28.86
CA THR A 567 -0.52 -3.06 -29.85
C THR A 567 -2.03 -2.89 -29.70
N ALA A 568 -2.66 -3.55 -28.72
CA ALA A 568 -4.10 -3.45 -28.48
C ALA A 568 -4.45 -2.26 -27.56
N PRO A 569 -5.67 -1.71 -27.68
CA PRO A 569 -6.14 -0.53 -26.95
C PRO A 569 -6.39 -0.88 -25.48
N TYR A 570 -5.30 -1.08 -24.73
CA TYR A 570 -5.31 -1.44 -23.32
C TYR A 570 -5.11 -0.22 -22.41
N PRO A 571 -5.54 -0.33 -21.14
CA PRO A 571 -5.52 0.75 -20.16
C PRO A 571 -4.19 1.51 -20.06
N SER A 572 -4.29 2.83 -19.97
CA SER A 572 -3.14 3.73 -19.92
C SER A 572 -2.40 3.77 -18.60
N GLY A 573 -3.00 3.27 -17.52
CA GLY A 573 -2.42 3.34 -16.19
C GLY A 573 -1.41 2.24 -15.86
N GLU A 574 -0.20 2.64 -15.44
CA GLU A 574 0.80 1.75 -14.86
C GLU A 574 0.63 1.67 -13.33
N THR A 575 -0.19 0.71 -12.87
CA THR A 575 -0.21 0.39 -11.42
C THR A 575 0.86 -0.64 -11.09
N ASN A 576 1.87 -0.26 -10.31
CA ASN A 576 2.95 -1.15 -9.88
C ASN A 576 3.44 -0.80 -8.47
N ASP A 577 4.27 -1.68 -7.88
CA ASP A 577 4.95 -1.45 -6.61
C ASP A 577 4.00 -1.01 -5.47
N ILE A 578 2.89 -1.75 -5.33
CA ILE A 578 1.98 -1.63 -4.19
C ILE A 578 2.43 -2.64 -3.14
N VAL A 579 2.92 -2.14 -2.02
CA VAL A 579 3.59 -2.94 -0.98
C VAL A 579 2.72 -3.01 0.27
N PHE A 580 2.57 -4.23 0.82
CA PHE A 580 1.89 -4.46 2.09
C PHE A 580 2.89 -5.07 3.08
N VAL A 581 3.18 -4.36 4.17
CA VAL A 581 4.16 -4.75 5.19
C VAL A 581 3.45 -4.91 6.52
N ARG A 582 3.44 -6.12 7.09
CA ARG A 582 2.83 -6.41 8.41
C ARG A 582 1.35 -6.00 8.53
N CYS A 583 0.63 -5.95 7.41
CA CYS A 583 -0.79 -5.65 7.41
C CYS A 583 -1.60 -6.84 7.95
N THR A 584 -2.71 -6.54 8.63
CA THR A 584 -3.61 -7.55 9.20
C THR A 584 -5.02 -7.37 8.66
N GLY A 585 -5.87 -8.37 8.85
CA GLY A 585 -7.30 -8.27 8.61
C GLY A 585 -8.03 -9.39 9.36
N THR A 586 -9.31 -9.18 9.64
CA THR A 586 -10.12 -10.12 10.45
C THR A 586 -10.75 -11.25 9.67
N ASP A 587 -11.02 -11.06 8.37
CA ASP A 587 -11.85 -12.01 7.63
C ASP A 587 -11.09 -12.79 6.54
N SER A 588 -11.49 -14.05 6.36
CA SER A 588 -11.09 -14.94 5.26
C SER A 588 -11.60 -14.50 3.89
N VAL A 589 -12.28 -13.35 3.82
CA VAL A 589 -12.97 -12.84 2.62
C VAL A 589 -12.36 -11.54 2.09
N ILE A 590 -11.28 -11.07 2.71
CA ILE A 590 -10.46 -9.96 2.19
C ILE A 590 -9.43 -10.55 1.24
N CYS A 591 -9.45 -10.14 -0.03
CA CYS A 591 -8.41 -10.52 -0.99
C CYS A 591 -7.08 -9.83 -0.64
N ARG A 592 -6.28 -10.45 0.24
CA ARG A 592 -4.97 -9.90 0.67
C ARG A 592 -3.85 -10.12 -0.32
N GLN A 593 -4.06 -10.98 -1.32
CA GLN A 593 -3.15 -11.19 -2.44
C GLN A 593 -3.97 -11.20 -3.73
N PRO A 594 -3.44 -10.74 -4.87
CA PRO A 594 -4.06 -11.00 -6.15
C PRO A 594 -3.94 -12.48 -6.49
N LEU A 595 -4.91 -13.28 -6.03
CA LEU A 595 -5.00 -14.70 -6.35
C LEU A 595 -6.44 -15.09 -6.65
N PHE A 596 -6.62 -15.49 -7.90
CA PHE A 596 -7.78 -16.20 -8.42
C PHE A 596 -7.77 -17.64 -7.92
N LYS A 597 -8.72 -18.03 -7.05
CA LYS A 597 -9.13 -19.45 -6.94
C LYS A 597 -10.47 -19.62 -6.23
N ARG A 598 -11.31 -20.52 -6.76
CA ARG A 598 -12.47 -21.10 -6.08
C ARG A 598 -12.03 -22.14 -5.05
N THR A 599 -12.63 -22.10 -3.87
CA THR A 599 -12.93 -23.29 -3.06
C THR A 599 -14.44 -23.34 -2.82
N GLY A 600 -15.01 -24.55 -2.71
CA GLY A 600 -16.43 -24.88 -2.88
C GLY A 600 -17.48 -24.28 -1.93
N ALA A 601 -17.18 -23.16 -1.26
CA ALA A 601 -18.13 -22.39 -0.46
C ALA A 601 -17.99 -20.86 -0.62
N THR A 602 -17.16 -20.36 -1.54
CA THR A 602 -16.89 -18.93 -1.71
C THR A 602 -17.23 -18.44 -3.11
N ARG A 603 -17.82 -17.24 -3.19
CA ARG A 603 -18.29 -16.61 -4.43
C ARG A 603 -17.15 -16.44 -5.46
N PHE A 604 -17.48 -16.70 -6.73
CA PHE A 604 -16.82 -16.30 -8.02
C PHE A 604 -15.95 -17.32 -8.77
N GLY A 605 -16.11 -17.35 -10.12
CA GLY A 605 -15.52 -18.29 -11.10
C GLY A 605 -14.60 -17.62 -12.13
N ALA A 606 -14.07 -18.42 -13.06
CA ALA A 606 -12.73 -18.26 -13.65
C ALA A 606 -12.56 -17.31 -14.87
N GLU A 607 -13.53 -16.47 -15.23
CA GLU A 607 -13.46 -15.68 -16.47
C GLU A 607 -13.81 -14.20 -16.24
N SER A 608 -12.87 -13.45 -15.66
CA SER A 608 -12.69 -11.98 -15.85
C SER A 608 -11.64 -11.45 -14.86
N GLY A 609 -10.54 -10.95 -15.40
CA GLY A 609 -9.36 -10.43 -14.68
C GLY A 609 -9.66 -9.42 -13.56
N LEU A 610 -9.25 -9.74 -12.33
CA LEU A 610 -8.92 -8.83 -11.24
C LEU A 610 -7.48 -9.19 -10.81
N PHE A 611 -6.54 -8.31 -11.16
CA PHE A 611 -5.11 -8.24 -10.84
C PHE A 611 -4.08 -9.10 -11.59
N THR A 612 -3.05 -8.39 -12.09
CA THR A 612 -1.60 -8.70 -11.97
C THR A 612 -0.79 -7.37 -12.01
N PRO A 613 -0.46 -6.74 -10.86
CA PRO A 613 0.52 -5.65 -10.78
C PRO A 613 1.94 -6.20 -10.98
N ARG A 614 2.87 -5.36 -11.46
CA ARG A 614 4.25 -5.75 -11.84
C ARG A 614 5.07 -6.36 -10.69
N GLY A 615 4.75 -5.98 -9.46
CA GLY A 615 5.37 -6.46 -8.23
C GLY A 615 4.34 -6.40 -7.11
N PHE A 616 3.96 -7.57 -6.58
CA PHE A 616 3.26 -7.66 -5.32
C PHE A 616 4.26 -8.28 -4.34
N VAL A 617 4.87 -7.46 -3.50
CA VAL A 617 5.75 -7.95 -2.43
C VAL A 617 4.88 -8.07 -1.19
N ASP A 618 4.35 -9.27 -0.97
CA ASP A 618 3.76 -9.61 0.32
C ASP A 618 4.89 -10.02 1.25
N ASP A 619 5.37 -9.07 2.04
CA ASP A 619 6.40 -9.34 3.02
C ASP A 619 5.88 -10.18 4.21
N SER A 620 4.57 -10.51 4.24
CA SER A 620 4.04 -11.52 5.17
C SER A 620 4.55 -12.94 4.89
N LEU A 621 5.10 -13.18 3.70
CA LEU A 621 5.84 -14.41 3.38
C LEU A 621 7.25 -14.43 3.99
N ILE A 622 7.80 -13.26 4.34
CA ILE A 622 9.04 -13.08 5.08
C ILE A 622 8.68 -12.68 6.52
N ASN A 623 7.76 -13.44 7.14
CA ASN A 623 7.50 -13.30 8.57
C ASN A 623 8.72 -13.81 9.34
N GLY A 624 9.63 -12.89 9.63
CA GLY A 624 10.75 -13.09 10.51
C GLY A 624 10.29 -13.37 11.94
N ARG A 625 10.48 -14.61 12.38
CA ARG A 625 11.06 -14.88 13.71
C ARG A 625 12.39 -15.61 13.54
N ILE A 626 13.44 -14.82 13.75
CA ILE A 626 14.73 -15.03 14.43
C ILE A 626 15.04 -16.45 14.95
N ASP A 627 15.05 -17.47 14.09
CA ASP A 627 15.70 -18.77 14.38
C ASP A 627 16.56 -19.23 13.17
N GLY A 628 17.16 -18.27 12.46
CA GLY A 628 18.09 -18.54 11.35
C GLY A 628 17.48 -19.28 10.14
N THR A 629 16.17 -19.51 10.14
CA THR A 629 15.47 -20.32 9.13
C THR A 629 14.43 -19.46 8.41
N VAL A 630 14.48 -19.44 7.07
CA VAL A 630 13.49 -18.76 6.21
C VAL A 630 12.53 -19.83 5.67
N PRO A 631 11.28 -19.93 6.18
CA PRO A 631 10.31 -20.86 5.64
C PRO A 631 9.87 -20.40 4.23
N ILE A 632 9.92 -21.30 3.24
CA ILE A 632 9.41 -21.06 1.89
C ILE A 632 8.17 -21.94 1.67
N SER A 633 6.99 -21.33 1.56
CA SER A 633 5.75 -22.03 1.21
C SER A 633 5.44 -21.86 -0.27
N LEU A 634 5.39 -22.96 -1.02
CA LEU A 634 5.18 -22.94 -2.47
C LEU A 634 3.87 -23.63 -2.87
N PRO A 635 3.05 -23.00 -3.74
CA PRO A 635 1.99 -23.70 -4.44
C PRO A 635 2.54 -24.81 -5.33
N LYS A 636 1.73 -25.85 -5.55
CA LYS A 636 2.04 -26.90 -6.53
C LYS A 636 2.26 -26.25 -7.92
N SER A 637 3.33 -26.64 -8.62
CA SER A 637 3.72 -26.15 -9.96
C SER A 637 4.21 -24.69 -10.03
N THR A 638 4.55 -24.03 -8.92
CA THR A 638 5.16 -22.67 -8.94
C THR A 638 6.55 -22.69 -8.29
N PRO A 639 7.63 -22.84 -9.08
CA PRO A 639 8.99 -22.90 -8.53
C PRO A 639 9.54 -21.51 -8.19
N VAL A 640 10.41 -21.45 -7.18
CA VAL A 640 11.27 -20.30 -6.91
C VAL A 640 12.52 -20.41 -7.78
N THR A 641 12.81 -19.36 -8.54
CA THR A 641 14.07 -19.26 -9.32
C THR A 641 15.05 -18.37 -8.58
N ILE A 642 16.29 -18.83 -8.44
CA ILE A 642 17.37 -18.11 -7.76
C ILE A 642 18.27 -17.48 -8.83
N TYR A 643 18.52 -16.19 -8.71
CA TYR A 643 19.42 -15.41 -9.58
C TYR A 643 20.63 -14.90 -8.79
N ASP A 644 21.75 -14.65 -9.47
CA ASP A 644 22.84 -13.86 -8.90
C ASP A 644 22.53 -12.34 -8.96
N TYR A 645 23.39 -11.52 -8.35
CA TYR A 645 23.28 -10.06 -8.39
C TYR A 645 23.27 -9.47 -9.81
N ASN A 646 23.82 -10.22 -10.78
CA ASN A 646 23.91 -9.82 -12.18
C ASN A 646 22.71 -10.32 -13.01
N GLY A 647 21.72 -10.96 -12.39
CA GLY A 647 20.54 -11.51 -13.05
C GLY A 647 20.74 -12.86 -13.75
N ASN A 648 21.87 -13.55 -13.53
CA ASN A 648 22.09 -14.88 -14.07
C ASN A 648 21.36 -15.94 -13.22
N LYS A 649 20.66 -16.86 -13.87
CA LYS A 649 19.96 -17.95 -13.21
C LYS A 649 20.94 -18.94 -12.58
N LEU A 650 20.88 -19.10 -11.26
CA LEU A 650 21.70 -20.05 -10.49
C LEU A 650 21.00 -21.39 -10.27
N GLY A 651 19.69 -21.40 -10.07
CA GLY A 651 18.95 -22.63 -9.77
C GLY A 651 17.46 -22.43 -9.51
N MET A 652 16.77 -23.51 -9.15
CA MET A 652 15.34 -23.52 -8.84
C MET A 652 14.99 -24.50 -7.70
N ILE A 653 13.93 -24.18 -6.95
CA ILE A 653 13.30 -25.04 -5.93
C ILE A 653 11.78 -25.04 -6.17
N GLY A 654 11.14 -26.19 -6.36
CA GLY A 654 9.68 -26.24 -6.56
C GLY A 654 9.09 -27.63 -6.48
N TYR A 655 7.77 -27.74 -6.68
CA TYR A 655 7.08 -29.02 -6.86
C TYR A 655 6.68 -29.20 -8.33
N ASN A 656 6.90 -30.38 -8.89
CA ASN A 656 6.39 -30.70 -10.22
C ASN A 656 4.89 -31.02 -10.20
N GLU A 657 4.30 -31.29 -11.38
CA GLU A 657 2.87 -31.60 -11.53
C GLU A 657 2.44 -32.87 -10.76
N ASN A 658 3.40 -33.73 -10.42
CA ASN A 658 3.18 -34.96 -9.67
C ASN A 658 3.36 -34.78 -8.16
N GLY A 659 3.76 -33.58 -7.70
CA GLY A 659 3.98 -33.28 -6.28
C GLY A 659 5.35 -33.70 -5.76
N GLU A 660 6.31 -33.98 -6.65
CA GLU A 660 7.68 -34.29 -6.28
C GLU A 660 8.48 -33.00 -6.08
N LEU A 661 9.38 -33.00 -5.09
CA LEU A 661 10.29 -31.90 -4.83
C LEU A 661 11.37 -31.86 -5.92
N ASP A 662 11.34 -30.83 -6.76
CA ASP A 662 12.32 -30.53 -7.80
C ASP A 662 13.37 -29.53 -7.26
N LEU A 663 14.62 -30.00 -7.18
CA LEU A 663 15.79 -29.21 -6.79
C LEU A 663 16.76 -29.16 -7.97
N ARG A 664 16.94 -27.98 -8.57
CA ARG A 664 17.72 -27.82 -9.80
C ARG A 664 18.87 -26.84 -9.64
N SER A 665 20.07 -27.30 -10.01
CA SER A 665 21.23 -26.44 -10.25
C SER A 665 21.28 -26.08 -11.75
N ALA A 666 21.30 -24.79 -12.09
CA ALA A 666 21.45 -24.34 -13.48
C ALA A 666 22.94 -24.31 -13.90
N ALA A 667 23.84 -24.19 -12.93
CA ALA A 667 25.29 -24.27 -13.11
C ALA A 667 25.95 -24.85 -11.85
N GLY A 668 26.74 -25.92 -12.00
CA GLY A 668 27.48 -26.56 -10.89
C GLY A 668 26.73 -27.70 -10.19
N ASN A 669 27.28 -28.18 -9.07
CA ASN A 669 26.82 -29.39 -8.40
C ASN A 669 25.63 -29.17 -7.46
N LEU A 670 24.74 -30.16 -7.34
CA LEU A 670 23.67 -30.19 -6.34
C LEU A 670 24.13 -31.00 -5.11
N ARG A 671 24.03 -30.40 -3.91
CA ARG A 671 24.43 -31.01 -2.63
C ARG A 671 23.23 -31.16 -1.71
N LEU A 672 22.90 -32.39 -1.34
CA LEU A 672 21.89 -32.71 -0.32
C LEU A 672 22.62 -33.10 0.97
N ARG A 673 22.32 -32.41 2.07
CA ARG A 673 22.97 -32.59 3.37
C ARG A 673 21.93 -32.71 4.48
N ASN A 674 22.19 -33.57 5.45
CA ASN A 674 21.59 -33.53 6.77
C ASN A 674 22.69 -33.14 7.78
N ASP A 675 22.33 -32.47 8.88
CA ASP A 675 23.23 -31.98 9.94
C ASP A 675 24.18 -33.07 10.48
N SER A 676 23.82 -34.34 10.34
CA SER A 676 24.57 -35.48 10.85
C SER A 676 25.40 -36.24 9.79
N VAL A 677 25.96 -35.54 8.81
CA VAL A 677 27.06 -36.02 7.93
C VAL A 677 26.66 -36.80 6.66
N THR A 678 25.40 -37.24 6.49
CA THR A 678 24.97 -37.87 5.23
C THR A 678 24.94 -36.86 4.07
N ARG A 679 25.73 -37.11 3.02
CA ARG A 679 25.82 -36.26 1.83
C ARG A 679 25.60 -37.07 0.55
N MET A 680 24.77 -36.53 -0.33
CA MET A 680 24.70 -36.94 -1.73
C MET A 680 25.14 -35.75 -2.59
N LEU A 681 26.12 -35.99 -3.46
CA LEU A 681 26.61 -35.04 -4.44
C LEU A 681 26.23 -35.55 -5.82
N LEU A 682 25.40 -34.77 -6.52
CA LEU A 682 25.06 -34.98 -7.92
C LEU A 682 25.91 -34.01 -8.75
N SER A 683 26.79 -34.56 -9.58
CA SER A 683 27.56 -33.79 -10.56
C SER A 683 27.10 -34.14 -11.99
N PRO A 684 27.52 -33.39 -13.01
CA PRO A 684 27.20 -33.73 -14.40
C PRO A 684 27.69 -35.13 -14.85
N SER A 685 28.65 -35.73 -14.14
CA SER A 685 29.33 -36.97 -14.57
C SER A 685 29.27 -38.11 -13.55
N ASP A 686 28.97 -37.84 -12.28
CA ASP A 686 28.97 -38.87 -11.23
C ASP A 686 27.93 -38.61 -10.13
N ILE A 687 27.65 -39.68 -9.39
CA ILE A 687 26.88 -39.64 -8.14
C ILE A 687 27.82 -40.10 -7.04
N THR A 688 28.15 -39.20 -6.11
CA THR A 688 28.97 -39.54 -4.94
C THR A 688 28.09 -39.64 -3.69
N VAL A 689 28.13 -40.79 -3.02
CA VAL A 689 27.39 -41.06 -1.79
C VAL A 689 28.38 -41.23 -0.63
N TYR A 690 28.24 -40.43 0.43
CA TYR A 690 29.14 -40.44 1.59
C TYR A 690 28.78 -41.51 2.66
N GLY A 691 27.78 -42.36 2.39
CA GLY A 691 27.31 -43.42 3.29
C GLY A 691 26.95 -44.70 2.53
N THR A 692 26.44 -45.70 3.26
CA THR A 692 26.07 -47.00 2.66
C THR A 692 24.88 -46.86 1.72
N THR A 693 25.03 -47.34 0.50
CA THR A 693 23.93 -47.56 -0.44
C THR A 693 23.25 -48.90 -0.13
N ARG A 694 21.96 -48.88 0.21
CA ARG A 694 21.17 -50.08 0.51
C ARG A 694 19.80 -50.01 -0.16
N PRO A 695 19.17 -51.15 -0.49
CA PRO A 695 17.79 -51.14 -0.93
C PRO A 695 16.85 -50.73 0.21
N ASN A 696 15.69 -50.17 -0.13
CA ASN A 696 14.68 -49.79 0.86
C ASN A 696 13.99 -51.00 1.51
N ALA A 697 13.91 -52.11 0.78
CA ALA A 697 13.34 -53.37 1.24
C ALA A 697 14.37 -54.50 1.04
N ASP A 698 14.44 -55.39 2.03
CA ASP A 698 15.33 -56.54 2.01
C ASP A 698 14.95 -57.52 0.88
N ASN A 699 15.95 -58.03 0.16
CA ASN A 699 15.82 -58.97 -0.97
C ASN A 699 14.77 -58.58 -2.05
N ALA A 700 14.43 -57.30 -2.21
CA ALA A 700 13.30 -56.88 -3.07
C ALA A 700 13.72 -56.25 -4.41
N VAL A 701 14.97 -55.83 -4.56
CA VAL A 701 15.47 -55.11 -5.76
C VAL A 701 16.87 -55.59 -6.16
N SER A 702 17.13 -55.61 -7.47
CA SER A 702 18.44 -55.98 -8.04
C SER A 702 19.32 -54.77 -8.30
N LEU A 703 20.64 -54.95 -8.23
CA LEU A 703 21.61 -53.93 -8.65
C LEU A 703 21.92 -54.09 -10.14
N GLY A 704 21.18 -53.35 -10.97
CA GLY A 704 21.20 -53.48 -12.43
C GLY A 704 20.18 -54.50 -12.95
N THR A 705 20.06 -54.58 -14.27
CA THR A 705 19.16 -55.51 -14.97
C THR A 705 19.89 -56.19 -16.13
N SER A 706 19.26 -57.18 -16.76
CA SER A 706 19.81 -57.86 -17.93
C SER A 706 20.06 -56.92 -19.12
N SER A 707 19.29 -55.84 -19.25
CA SER A 707 19.46 -54.78 -20.27
C SER A 707 20.35 -53.62 -19.80
N SER A 708 20.43 -53.36 -18.50
CA SER A 708 21.22 -52.25 -17.90
C SER A 708 22.23 -52.79 -16.89
N ARG A 709 23.32 -53.35 -17.42
CA ARG A 709 24.37 -54.02 -16.63
C ARG A 709 25.46 -53.03 -16.25
N TRP A 710 25.96 -53.15 -15.01
CA TRP A 710 27.19 -52.49 -14.61
C TRP A 710 28.37 -53.08 -15.38
N LYS A 711 29.23 -52.21 -15.91
CA LYS A 711 30.42 -52.63 -16.66
C LYS A 711 31.40 -53.38 -15.75
N ASP A 712 31.69 -52.81 -14.58
CA ASP A 712 32.64 -53.31 -13.60
C ASP A 712 32.17 -52.95 -12.18
N ILE A 713 32.60 -53.73 -11.18
CA ILE A 713 32.43 -53.42 -9.75
C ILE A 713 33.82 -53.43 -9.11
N TYR A 714 34.29 -52.26 -8.65
CA TYR A 714 35.53 -52.14 -7.89
C TYR A 714 35.20 -52.16 -6.40
N ALA A 715 35.56 -53.24 -5.70
CA ALA A 715 35.31 -53.44 -4.28
C ALA A 715 36.59 -53.81 -3.54
N ALA A 716 36.73 -53.37 -2.27
CA ALA A 716 37.90 -53.68 -1.46
C ALA A 716 37.93 -55.14 -0.98
N THR A 717 36.77 -55.77 -0.81
CA THR A 717 36.59 -57.19 -0.47
C THR A 717 35.55 -57.84 -1.39
N GLY A 718 35.51 -59.18 -1.44
CA GLY A 718 34.51 -59.92 -2.21
C GLY A 718 33.07 -59.70 -1.72
N THR A 719 32.08 -60.08 -2.54
CA THR A 719 30.66 -59.98 -2.19
C THR A 719 30.29 -60.96 -1.09
N VAL A 720 29.49 -60.49 -0.12
CA VAL A 720 28.91 -61.36 0.92
C VAL A 720 27.54 -61.83 0.43
N ASN A 721 27.36 -63.15 0.33
CA ASN A 721 26.07 -63.77 0.05
C ASN A 721 25.58 -64.47 1.32
N THR A 722 24.37 -64.15 1.79
CA THR A 722 23.77 -64.79 2.96
C THR A 722 23.66 -66.30 2.71
N SER A 723 24.20 -67.09 3.65
CA SER A 723 24.29 -68.56 3.54
C SER A 723 23.88 -69.21 4.87
N ASP A 724 22.92 -68.61 5.56
CA ASP A 724 22.43 -69.04 6.87
C ASP A 724 21.64 -70.36 6.77
N ALA A 725 21.89 -71.30 7.68
CA ALA A 725 21.21 -72.59 7.69
C ALA A 725 19.71 -72.47 7.96
N ARG A 726 19.26 -71.41 8.64
CA ARG A 726 17.84 -71.15 8.95
C ARG A 726 17.02 -70.73 7.73
N GLU A 727 17.69 -70.27 6.68
CA GLU A 727 17.07 -69.79 5.44
C GLU A 727 17.12 -70.84 4.32
N LYS A 728 17.53 -72.07 4.64
CA LYS A 728 17.69 -73.16 3.67
C LYS A 728 16.88 -74.38 4.07
N GLU A 729 16.32 -75.05 3.08
CA GLU A 729 15.71 -76.36 3.21
C GLU A 729 16.44 -77.39 2.34
N ARG A 730 16.27 -78.69 2.65
CA ARG A 730 16.79 -79.81 1.84
C ARG A 730 18.31 -79.73 1.59
N VAL A 731 19.09 -79.51 2.66
CA VAL A 731 20.56 -79.44 2.59
C VAL A 731 21.15 -80.84 2.50
N GLU A 732 21.48 -81.28 1.29
CA GLU A 732 22.03 -82.62 1.00
C GLU A 732 23.49 -82.54 0.51
N PRO A 733 24.31 -83.59 0.71
CA PRO A 733 25.64 -83.66 0.12
C PRO A 733 25.59 -83.58 -1.41
N LEU A 734 26.49 -82.80 -2.00
CA LEU A 734 26.60 -82.71 -3.45
C LEU A 734 27.18 -84.01 -4.03
N ALA A 735 26.43 -84.70 -4.89
CA ALA A 735 26.87 -85.90 -5.59
C ALA A 735 27.29 -85.59 -7.04
N ALA A 736 28.13 -86.45 -7.62
CA ALA A 736 28.60 -86.35 -9.01
C ALA A 736 29.31 -85.02 -9.36
N ALA A 737 29.97 -84.39 -8.37
CA ALA A 737 30.64 -83.11 -8.59
C ALA A 737 31.86 -83.26 -9.52
N LEU A 738 32.64 -84.35 -9.37
CA LEU A 738 33.77 -84.63 -10.24
C LEU A 738 33.32 -84.85 -11.69
N GLU A 739 32.29 -85.68 -11.91
CA GLU A 739 31.73 -85.93 -13.24
C GLU A 739 31.20 -84.64 -13.89
N LEU A 740 30.55 -83.77 -13.10
CA LEU A 740 30.11 -82.47 -13.57
C LEU A 740 31.30 -81.62 -14.05
N ILE A 741 32.35 -81.47 -13.22
CA ILE A 741 33.53 -80.68 -13.58
C ILE A 741 34.26 -81.25 -14.80
N GLU A 742 34.35 -82.57 -14.94
CA GLU A 742 34.98 -83.23 -16.10
C GLU A 742 34.25 -82.98 -17.42
N ARG A 743 32.93 -82.78 -17.38
CA ARG A 743 32.11 -82.45 -18.56
C ARG A 743 32.10 -80.96 -18.89
N LEU A 744 32.50 -80.08 -17.96
CA LEU A 744 32.60 -78.65 -18.23
C LEU A 744 33.83 -78.35 -19.09
N ARG A 745 33.66 -77.42 -20.03
CA ARG A 745 34.73 -76.99 -20.95
C ARG A 745 35.14 -75.54 -20.66
N PRO A 746 36.21 -75.30 -19.89
CA PRO A 746 36.80 -73.97 -19.76
C PRO A 746 37.27 -73.46 -21.12
N VAL A 747 36.96 -72.20 -21.43
CA VAL A 747 37.35 -71.54 -22.68
C VAL A 747 38.00 -70.20 -22.42
N ALA A 748 38.89 -69.81 -23.33
CA ALA A 748 39.36 -68.43 -23.46
C ALA A 748 38.55 -67.75 -24.56
N PHE A 749 38.01 -66.57 -24.30
CA PHE A 749 37.18 -65.84 -25.26
C PHE A 749 37.42 -64.32 -25.18
N LYS A 750 37.14 -63.63 -26.27
CA LYS A 750 37.11 -62.17 -26.37
C LYS A 750 35.67 -61.75 -26.65
N PHE A 751 35.14 -60.79 -25.89
CA PHE A 751 33.82 -60.25 -26.20
C PHE A 751 33.85 -59.56 -27.57
N LYS A 752 32.75 -59.66 -28.33
CA LYS A 752 32.63 -58.97 -29.61
C LYS A 752 32.38 -57.48 -29.38
N ASP A 753 33.07 -56.64 -30.13
CA ASP A 753 32.77 -55.22 -30.16
C ASP A 753 31.38 -54.99 -30.75
N TYR A 754 30.64 -54.03 -30.20
CA TYR A 754 29.35 -53.63 -30.73
C TYR A 754 29.08 -52.15 -30.48
N LYS A 755 28.19 -51.57 -31.27
CA LYS A 755 27.72 -50.19 -31.10
C LYS A 755 26.27 -50.22 -30.67
N GLU A 756 25.94 -49.38 -29.70
CA GLU A 756 24.58 -49.21 -29.19
C GLU A 756 24.14 -47.76 -29.39
N THR A 757 23.00 -47.55 -30.03
CA THR A 757 22.42 -46.21 -30.18
C THR A 757 21.43 -45.97 -29.05
N VAL A 758 21.75 -45.01 -28.18
CA VAL A 758 20.92 -44.61 -27.05
C VAL A 758 20.27 -43.26 -27.34
N LYS A 759 18.97 -43.12 -27.10
CA LYS A 759 18.28 -41.83 -27.21
C LYS A 759 18.29 -41.11 -25.87
N ASP A 760 18.60 -39.82 -25.87
CA ASP A 760 18.41 -38.97 -24.69
C ASP A 760 16.94 -38.57 -24.52
N GLU A 761 16.62 -37.89 -23.41
CA GLU A 761 15.27 -37.41 -23.08
C GLU A 761 14.70 -36.43 -24.13
N SER A 762 15.55 -35.82 -24.95
CA SER A 762 15.15 -34.95 -26.07
C SER A 762 14.95 -35.71 -27.38
N GLY A 763 15.11 -37.04 -27.37
CA GLY A 763 15.00 -37.91 -28.54
C GLY A 763 16.24 -37.95 -29.42
N LYS A 764 17.34 -37.31 -29.01
CA LYS A 764 18.58 -37.25 -29.78
C LYS A 764 19.37 -38.55 -29.60
N GLU A 765 19.79 -39.12 -30.71
CA GLU A 765 20.56 -40.36 -30.73
C GLU A 765 22.04 -40.11 -30.38
N ARG A 766 22.58 -40.91 -29.47
CA ARG A 766 23.99 -41.00 -29.11
C ARG A 766 24.46 -42.43 -29.33
N VAL A 767 25.47 -42.60 -30.18
CA VAL A 767 26.10 -43.91 -30.38
C VAL A 767 27.15 -44.13 -29.28
N ILE A 768 27.05 -45.25 -28.58
CA ILE A 768 28.00 -45.73 -27.59
C ILE A 768 28.75 -46.90 -28.22
N GLU A 769 30.08 -46.84 -28.25
CA GLU A 769 30.91 -47.92 -28.75
C GLU A 769 31.43 -48.76 -27.58
N HIS A 770 31.15 -50.07 -27.63
CA HIS A 770 31.67 -51.04 -26.67
C HIS A 770 32.82 -51.79 -27.32
N GLN A 771 34.04 -51.47 -26.89
CA GLN A 771 35.27 -52.13 -27.33
C GLN A 771 35.81 -53.03 -26.22
N PHE A 772 36.19 -54.25 -26.59
CA PHE A 772 36.79 -55.23 -25.70
C PHE A 772 38.12 -55.66 -26.28
N ASP A 773 39.23 -55.48 -25.57
CA ASP A 773 40.57 -55.82 -26.11
C ASP A 773 41.24 -57.01 -25.42
N ARG A 774 40.71 -57.43 -24.27
CA ARG A 774 41.33 -58.44 -23.43
C ARG A 774 40.71 -59.81 -23.66
N MET A 775 41.55 -60.84 -23.53
CA MET A 775 41.09 -62.23 -23.42
C MET A 775 40.54 -62.45 -22.01
N HIS A 776 39.37 -63.07 -21.94
CA HIS A 776 38.72 -63.51 -20.71
C HIS A 776 38.70 -65.04 -20.65
N PHE A 777 38.62 -65.60 -19.45
CA PHE A 777 38.49 -67.04 -19.22
C PHE A 777 37.16 -67.32 -18.55
N GLY A 778 36.49 -68.39 -18.95
CA GLY A 778 35.21 -68.76 -18.37
C GLY A 778 34.57 -69.96 -19.05
N LEU A 779 33.26 -70.06 -18.91
CA LEU A 779 32.39 -71.08 -19.48
C LEU A 779 31.34 -70.44 -20.39
N ILE A 780 30.88 -71.17 -21.40
CA ILE A 780 29.75 -70.76 -22.23
C ILE A 780 28.46 -71.19 -21.55
N ALA A 781 27.57 -70.24 -21.23
CA ALA A 781 26.37 -70.50 -20.44
C ALA A 781 25.45 -71.56 -21.06
N GLN A 782 25.29 -71.56 -22.38
CA GLN A 782 24.50 -72.57 -23.10
C GLN A 782 25.15 -73.97 -23.04
N GLU A 783 26.48 -74.07 -23.07
CA GLU A 783 27.17 -75.35 -22.93
C GLU A 783 26.99 -75.93 -21.52
N VAL A 784 27.08 -75.08 -20.49
CA VAL A 784 26.78 -75.45 -19.10
C VAL A 784 25.35 -75.98 -18.98
N LYS A 785 24.36 -75.31 -19.62
CA LYS A 785 22.97 -75.77 -19.62
C LYS A 785 22.83 -77.16 -20.23
N SER A 786 23.48 -77.41 -21.36
CA SER A 786 23.48 -78.75 -21.98
C SER A 786 24.09 -79.83 -21.08
N VAL A 787 25.14 -79.50 -20.32
CA VAL A 787 25.74 -80.42 -19.35
C VAL A 787 24.78 -80.69 -18.19
N PHE A 788 24.15 -79.66 -17.63
CA PHE A 788 23.12 -79.82 -16.60
C PHE A 788 21.96 -80.69 -17.09
N ASP A 789 21.47 -80.47 -18.31
CA ASP A 789 20.41 -81.30 -18.91
C ASP A 789 20.83 -82.75 -19.08
N ALA A 790 22.06 -83.01 -19.52
CA ALA A 790 22.59 -84.36 -19.70
C ALA A 790 22.80 -85.11 -18.37
N LEU A 791 23.02 -84.39 -17.28
CA LEU A 791 23.16 -84.94 -15.93
C LEU A 791 21.84 -84.93 -15.13
N GLY A 792 20.75 -84.42 -15.72
CA GLY A 792 19.46 -84.29 -15.03
C GLY A 792 19.47 -83.30 -13.87
N MET A 793 20.33 -82.27 -13.92
CA MET A 793 20.48 -81.26 -12.88
C MET A 793 19.70 -79.98 -13.21
N ASP A 794 19.00 -79.41 -12.22
CA ASP A 794 18.41 -78.08 -12.30
C ASP A 794 18.98 -77.20 -11.17
N ALA A 795 19.82 -76.23 -11.54
CA ALA A 795 20.60 -75.44 -10.59
C ALA A 795 20.58 -73.94 -10.93
N GLY A 796 20.47 -73.11 -9.88
CA GLY A 796 20.49 -71.64 -9.99
C GLY A 796 21.79 -71.05 -10.54
N ALA A 797 22.83 -71.86 -10.64
CA ALA A 797 24.11 -71.52 -11.27
C ALA A 797 23.96 -71.05 -12.73
N TYR A 798 22.93 -71.51 -13.44
CA TYR A 798 22.56 -71.04 -14.77
C TYR A 798 21.37 -70.08 -14.71
N VAL A 799 21.46 -68.95 -15.42
CA VAL A 799 20.43 -67.92 -15.46
C VAL A 799 20.01 -67.68 -16.91
N TYR A 800 18.70 -67.68 -17.16
CA TYR A 800 18.11 -67.29 -18.44
C TYR A 800 17.06 -66.20 -18.24
N ASP A 801 17.27 -65.05 -18.87
CA ASP A 801 16.32 -63.94 -18.90
C ASP A 801 15.58 -63.95 -20.24
N ARG A 802 14.26 -64.17 -20.18
CA ARG A 802 13.39 -64.32 -21.36
C ARG A 802 13.15 -62.99 -22.08
N ASP A 803 13.14 -61.88 -21.35
CA ASP A 803 12.78 -60.57 -21.90
C ASP A 803 13.91 -60.00 -22.77
N THR A 804 15.14 -60.33 -22.41
CA THR A 804 16.34 -59.90 -23.14
C THR A 804 16.99 -61.00 -23.97
N ASP A 805 16.46 -62.23 -23.90
CA ASP A 805 17.03 -63.44 -24.48
C ASP A 805 18.53 -63.61 -24.15
N ARG A 806 18.85 -63.47 -22.85
CA ARG A 806 20.24 -63.50 -22.36
C ARG A 806 20.48 -64.66 -21.41
N HIS A 807 21.61 -65.32 -21.63
CA HIS A 807 22.12 -66.39 -20.78
C HIS A 807 23.27 -65.88 -19.91
N GLY A 808 23.27 -66.26 -18.63
CA GLY A 808 24.28 -65.90 -17.65
C GLY A 808 24.64 -67.05 -16.73
N LEU A 809 25.76 -66.91 -16.02
CA LEU A 809 26.23 -67.88 -15.03
C LEU A 809 26.52 -67.18 -13.71
N ARG A 810 26.13 -67.82 -12.60
CA ARG A 810 26.56 -67.45 -11.25
C ARG A 810 27.82 -68.23 -10.92
N TYR A 811 28.97 -67.70 -11.34
CA TYR A 811 30.27 -68.37 -11.22
C TYR A 811 30.61 -68.82 -9.79
N THR A 812 30.14 -68.11 -8.76
CA THR A 812 30.36 -68.45 -7.35
C THR A 812 29.70 -69.76 -6.93
N GLU A 813 28.60 -70.18 -7.59
CA GLU A 813 27.93 -71.45 -7.29
C GLU A 813 28.73 -72.68 -7.76
N PHE A 814 29.76 -72.50 -8.60
CA PHE A 814 30.68 -73.58 -8.99
C PHE A 814 31.78 -73.83 -7.97
N VAL A 815 32.01 -72.92 -7.00
CA VAL A 815 33.06 -73.09 -5.99
C VAL A 815 32.79 -74.30 -5.08
N PRO A 816 31.57 -74.50 -4.52
CA PRO A 816 31.23 -75.72 -3.79
C PRO A 816 31.37 -77.00 -4.63
N VAL A 817 31.06 -76.92 -5.93
CA VAL A 817 31.25 -78.05 -6.85
C VAL A 817 32.72 -78.41 -6.97
N LEU A 818 33.60 -77.42 -7.13
CA LEU A 818 35.04 -77.64 -7.17
C LEU A 818 35.57 -78.20 -5.84
N ILE A 819 35.09 -77.72 -4.70
CA ILE A 819 35.46 -78.25 -3.38
C ILE A 819 35.12 -79.74 -3.30
N GLN A 820 33.88 -80.12 -3.65
CA GLN A 820 33.44 -81.50 -3.62
C GLN A 820 34.18 -82.37 -4.64
N ALA A 821 34.39 -81.88 -5.87
CA ALA A 821 35.13 -82.57 -6.91
C ALA A 821 36.58 -82.85 -6.48
N VAL A 822 37.24 -81.89 -5.82
CA VAL A 822 38.58 -82.08 -5.24
C VAL A 822 38.56 -83.10 -4.09
N GLN A 823 37.51 -83.11 -3.26
CA GLN A 823 37.35 -84.12 -2.20
C GLN A 823 37.10 -85.53 -2.77
N GLU A 824 36.30 -85.65 -3.84
CA GLU A 824 36.08 -86.90 -4.58
C GLU A 824 37.37 -87.38 -5.23
N LEU A 825 38.08 -86.50 -5.94
CA LEU A 825 39.38 -86.80 -6.55
C LEU A 825 40.42 -87.20 -5.51
N SER A 826 40.49 -86.49 -4.37
CA SER A 826 41.42 -86.82 -3.27
C SER A 826 41.13 -88.19 -2.66
N ARG A 827 39.85 -88.57 -2.51
CA ARG A 827 39.45 -89.91 -2.08
C ARG A 827 39.88 -90.97 -3.09
N GLU A 828 39.70 -90.71 -4.38
CA GLU A 828 40.10 -91.64 -5.44
C GLU A 828 41.63 -91.79 -5.53
N VAL A 829 42.38 -90.69 -5.45
CA VAL A 829 43.85 -90.72 -5.39
C VAL A 829 44.33 -91.52 -4.18
N LYS A 830 43.72 -91.32 -3.01
CA LYS A 830 44.07 -92.08 -1.81
C LYS A 830 43.80 -93.58 -2.00
N ARG A 831 42.62 -93.92 -2.54
CA ARG A 831 42.24 -95.30 -2.87
C ARG A 831 43.23 -95.96 -3.84
N LEU A 832 43.67 -95.22 -4.87
CA LEU A 832 44.65 -95.69 -5.85
C LEU A 832 46.05 -95.83 -5.23
N SER A 833 46.45 -94.92 -4.34
CA SER A 833 47.74 -94.98 -3.64
C SER A 833 47.82 -96.14 -2.63
N ASP A 834 46.70 -96.43 -1.94
CA ASP A 834 46.61 -97.57 -1.02
C ASP A 834 46.55 -98.91 -1.77
N ALA A 835 46.14 -98.90 -3.05
CA ALA A 835 46.09 -100.06 -3.93
C ALA A 835 47.39 -100.30 -4.74
N ALA A 836 48.34 -99.36 -4.74
CA ALA A 836 49.61 -99.52 -5.44
C ALA A 836 50.60 -100.37 -4.59
N PRO A 837 51.14 -101.49 -5.10
CA PRO A 837 52.14 -102.27 -4.36
C PRO A 837 53.39 -101.42 -4.12
N ARG A 838 53.81 -101.30 -2.85
CA ARG A 838 55.12 -100.73 -2.50
C ARG A 838 56.20 -101.55 -3.20
N SER A 839 56.98 -100.93 -4.08
CA SER A 839 58.25 -101.52 -4.51
C SER A 839 59.23 -101.40 -3.35
N ASP A 840 59.63 -102.54 -2.81
CA ASP A 840 60.68 -102.62 -1.81
C ASP A 840 62.01 -102.12 -2.40
N ALA A 841 62.86 -101.57 -1.53
CA ALA A 841 64.27 -101.49 -1.84
C ALA A 841 64.80 -102.93 -2.05
N ASN A 842 65.46 -103.12 -3.21
CA ASN A 842 65.98 -104.34 -3.86
C ASN A 842 65.07 -105.02 -4.87
#